data_AF-A0A2N6NVM9-F1
#
_entry.id   AF-A0A2N6NVM9-F1
#
_cell.length_a   1.000
_cell.length_b   1.000
_cell.length_c   1.000
_cell.angle_alpha   90.00
_cell.angle_beta   90.00
_cell.angle_gamma   90.00
#
_symmetry.space_group_name_H-M   'P 1'
#
loop_
_entity.id
_entity.type
_entity.pdbx_description
1 polymer ?
#
loop_
_entity_poly.entity_id
_entity_poly.type
_entity_poly.pdbx_seq_one_letter_code
_entity_poly.pdbx_strand_id
1 'polypeptide(L)'
;MVKLLLAIAALAVTGSAANEAASRVIHGTYFVELDKGADVAGFAQRVTTEANARIRRQIDYAPDEGKAGEAYKAVSITLENASKINDVASMDHVVKVYPVEMHSLGGVTPSNDGAPKHEKHHSSMGKMSKRQAMRHVLRETNTTAYPPHAMMQVDKLHRKGITGKGIKIGMIDTGVDYEHPALGGCFGPGCLISFGADLVNNEPTPKDCNGHGTNAVGIIAAQPNEMGFTGAAPGAQIGMYRITCSGEFATDVMVDAIYRALNENVDIISSSAGLPGGWPDSLLSSAAARAKESGVVFVQGAGNDAERGLFSHIDPAVANGVISVGSVNSRVYPQLINEAEYTIDDTSAAPFHFYPTTPSDNFTGTPMEVYALPVNSTVTGNGTRACGSLGPDTPDLSDKLVLLDFRSGKGDCSLRNRTKSFHEQGASRFLFYQEDEDWSPDLYYLDNLPEGVVAVGMLGLDTATAMLSALQSGRKVLATVFSYTEAPRSYVETPNDEIAGAVSGFSSWGPSWNLGLKPSVTAVGEEIISTDSRDSNPSGYTVTRGTSFSGPLIAAIVALIGEARGSLDPATVESLLVSHSNPQLYHNGDEFLPYLAPVAQQGGGLARAYDAAYATTLVQPAGLNFNDTEHMPASLNLTIKNIGNDAVTYSLSHVPAVTVFTFTQNGTTSSYPDMLDEIEAPASIALSDTTVTVPPGNSVNIQLSASAPDSLDASRMPLWSGWIAINGSDSSALSVPYQGFSGSIRQHQVLPPDGASLLYGNGSLSEGTTVVLPAPGSLTKSPLVLNINATLGTPLVHADVVPANNGTSYATNSTTPIGQIQGFPVPWRPSSLQNTSPDLLQFVRFDWNGQLDTGSYAPEGYYKLVVRALRIFGNTSNEEDWDVSESPLFKIAYSQKESQSRKIRRQAERGYN
;
A
#
# COMPACT_ATOMS: atom_id res chain seq x y z
N MET A 1 -21.78 -15.88 -52.51
CA MET A 1 -20.35 -16.25 -52.44
C MET A 1 -19.56 -15.27 -53.29
N VAL A 2 -18.47 -14.74 -52.74
CA VAL A 2 -17.59 -13.69 -53.31
C VAL A 2 -18.20 -12.27 -53.33
N LYS A 3 -18.31 -11.66 -52.14
CA LYS A 3 -18.20 -10.20 -51.84
C LYS A 3 -18.64 -9.93 -50.40
N LEU A 4 -17.81 -10.35 -49.44
CA LEU A 4 -17.88 -9.90 -48.04
C LEU A 4 -16.54 -10.21 -47.36
N LEU A 5 -15.44 -9.56 -47.77
CA LEU A 5 -14.11 -9.83 -47.20
C LEU A 5 -13.11 -8.65 -47.34
N LEU A 6 -13.59 -7.40 -47.42
CA LEU A 6 -12.70 -6.23 -47.59
C LEU A 6 -13.10 -5.00 -46.76
N ALA A 7 -13.72 -5.21 -45.59
CA ALA A 7 -14.12 -4.13 -44.68
C ALA A 7 -13.63 -4.31 -43.22
N ILE A 8 -12.61 -5.13 -42.95
CA ILE A 8 -12.07 -5.36 -41.58
C ILE A 8 -10.54 -5.13 -41.52
N ALA A 9 -10.00 -4.22 -42.34
CA ALA A 9 -8.54 -3.98 -42.36
C ALA A 9 -8.13 -2.49 -42.37
N ALA A 10 -8.96 -1.58 -41.84
CA ALA A 10 -8.63 -0.14 -41.80
C ALA A 10 -9.02 0.56 -40.48
N LEU A 11 -8.97 -0.15 -39.34
CA LEU A 11 -9.20 0.43 -38.01
C LEU A 11 -8.15 -0.01 -36.97
N ALA A 12 -7.00 -0.51 -37.43
CA ALA A 12 -5.84 -0.74 -36.59
C ALA A 12 -4.71 0.17 -37.09
N VAL A 13 -3.95 0.70 -36.13
CA VAL A 13 -2.77 1.57 -36.28
C VAL A 13 -3.09 3.08 -36.35
N THR A 14 -3.38 3.67 -35.19
CA THR A 14 -2.54 4.73 -34.58
C THR A 14 -2.99 4.93 -33.13
N GLY A 15 -2.58 4.03 -32.24
CA GLY A 15 -2.63 4.21 -30.80
C GLY A 15 -1.21 4.33 -30.28
N SER A 16 -0.55 5.45 -30.50
CA SER A 16 0.63 5.78 -29.69
C SER A 16 0.09 6.22 -28.33
N ALA A 17 0.13 5.30 -27.36
CA ALA A 17 -0.02 5.64 -25.95
C ALA A 17 1.09 6.61 -25.57
N ALA A 18 0.78 7.91 -25.64
CA ALA A 18 1.50 8.91 -24.89
C ALA A 18 0.95 8.85 -23.48
N ASN A 19 1.80 8.52 -22.50
CA ASN A 19 1.51 8.59 -21.08
C ASN A 19 0.79 9.91 -20.74
N GLU A 20 -0.52 9.85 -20.55
CA GLU A 20 -1.28 10.91 -19.88
C GLU A 20 -0.95 10.81 -18.40
N ALA A 21 -0.03 11.64 -17.91
CA ALA A 21 0.08 11.89 -16.48
C ALA A 21 -1.25 12.53 -16.02
N ALA A 22 -2.05 11.78 -15.26
CA ALA A 22 -3.26 12.28 -14.63
C ALA A 22 -2.92 13.46 -13.72
N SER A 23 -3.80 14.47 -13.68
CA SER A 23 -3.68 15.62 -12.77
C SER A 23 -4.21 15.22 -11.39
N ARG A 24 -3.50 15.58 -10.29
CA ARG A 24 -3.90 15.30 -8.90
C ARG A 24 -5.33 15.74 -8.67
N VAL A 25 -5.67 16.94 -9.10
CA VAL A 25 -7.03 17.46 -9.02
C VAL A 25 -7.77 17.11 -10.31
N ILE A 26 -8.93 16.47 -10.18
CA ILE A 26 -9.82 16.26 -11.33
C ILE A 26 -10.35 17.63 -11.72
N HIS A 27 -9.91 18.13 -12.88
CA HIS A 27 -10.21 19.49 -13.31
C HIS A 27 -11.72 19.80 -13.28
N GLY A 28 -12.07 20.94 -12.68
CA GLY A 28 -13.45 21.39 -12.52
C GLY A 28 -14.30 20.56 -11.55
N THR A 29 -13.70 19.62 -10.81
CA THR A 29 -14.44 18.73 -9.90
C THR A 29 -14.19 19.09 -8.45
N TYR A 30 -15.28 19.22 -7.70
CA TYR A 30 -15.28 19.71 -6.32
C TYR A 30 -16.20 18.86 -5.43
N PHE A 31 -15.80 18.71 -4.18
CA PHE A 31 -16.60 18.11 -3.11
C PHE A 31 -17.10 19.24 -2.21
N VAL A 32 -18.41 19.44 -2.15
CA VAL A 32 -19.07 20.53 -1.44
C VAL A 32 -19.70 19.98 -0.17
N GLU A 33 -19.14 20.32 0.99
CA GLU A 33 -19.69 20.02 2.30
C GLU A 33 -20.81 21.01 2.63
N LEU A 34 -21.94 20.48 3.09
CA LEU A 34 -23.14 21.23 3.41
C LEU A 34 -23.42 21.19 4.92
N ASP A 35 -24.13 22.20 5.43
CA ASP A 35 -24.59 22.15 6.81
C ASP A 35 -25.67 21.07 7.03
N LYS A 36 -25.87 20.68 8.29
CA LYS A 36 -26.77 19.58 8.69
C LYS A 36 -28.24 19.82 8.29
N GLY A 37 -28.66 21.08 8.15
CA GLY A 37 -30.02 21.48 7.78
C GLY A 37 -30.29 21.46 6.27
N ALA A 38 -29.27 21.25 5.44
CA ALA A 38 -29.42 21.28 3.99
C ALA A 38 -30.33 20.15 3.45
N ASP A 39 -31.14 20.46 2.45
CA ASP A 39 -31.74 19.47 1.55
C ASP A 39 -30.74 19.14 0.44
N VAL A 40 -30.14 17.94 0.50
CA VAL A 40 -29.06 17.51 -0.42
C VAL A 40 -29.57 17.45 -1.86
N ALA A 41 -30.74 16.86 -2.08
CA ALA A 41 -31.33 16.75 -3.42
C ALA A 41 -31.71 18.13 -3.97
N GLY A 42 -32.29 18.99 -3.12
CA GLY A 42 -32.60 20.38 -3.46
C GLY A 42 -31.34 21.18 -3.81
N PHE A 43 -30.26 21.06 -3.05
CA PHE A 43 -28.99 21.71 -3.35
C PHE A 43 -28.40 21.19 -4.67
N ALA A 44 -28.39 19.87 -4.88
CA ALA A 44 -27.91 19.26 -6.12
C ALA A 44 -28.68 19.78 -7.36
N GLN A 45 -30.00 19.96 -7.25
CA GLN A 45 -30.81 20.54 -8.33
C GLN A 45 -30.48 22.02 -8.58
N ARG A 46 -30.30 22.81 -7.52
CA ARG A 46 -29.93 24.24 -7.62
C ARG A 46 -28.57 24.41 -8.27
N VAL A 47 -27.53 23.72 -7.80
CA VAL A 47 -26.18 23.83 -8.37
C VAL A 47 -26.13 23.35 -9.82
N THR A 48 -26.93 22.34 -10.18
CA THR A 48 -27.10 21.92 -11.58
C THR A 48 -27.69 23.05 -12.43
N THR A 49 -28.70 23.77 -11.93
CA THR A 49 -29.41 24.80 -12.69
C THR A 49 -28.65 26.13 -12.76
N GLU A 50 -28.07 26.57 -11.64
CA GLU A 50 -27.44 27.89 -11.51
C GLU A 50 -25.96 27.87 -11.95
N ALA A 51 -25.24 26.78 -11.62
CA ALA A 51 -23.83 26.63 -11.94
C ALA A 51 -23.54 25.76 -13.18
N ASN A 52 -24.58 25.15 -13.79
CA ASN A 52 -24.43 24.16 -14.85
C ASN A 52 -23.50 23.00 -14.44
N ALA A 53 -23.68 22.53 -13.20
CA ALA A 53 -22.88 21.47 -12.62
C ALA A 53 -23.44 20.08 -12.98
N ARG A 54 -22.56 19.12 -13.28
CA ARG A 54 -22.89 17.70 -13.30
C ARG A 54 -22.72 17.13 -11.90
N ILE A 55 -23.76 16.48 -11.37
CA ILE A 55 -23.67 15.76 -10.10
C ILE A 55 -22.88 14.46 -10.29
N ARG A 56 -21.91 14.22 -9.42
CA ARG A 56 -21.16 12.97 -9.33
C ARG A 56 -21.67 12.10 -8.21
N ARG A 57 -21.85 12.68 -7.02
CA ARG A 57 -22.23 11.98 -5.79
C ARG A 57 -23.08 12.89 -4.90
N GLN A 58 -23.97 12.28 -4.13
CA GLN A 58 -24.79 12.92 -3.11
C GLN A 58 -24.67 12.08 -1.85
N ILE A 59 -24.25 12.70 -0.75
CA ILE A 59 -24.13 12.07 0.56
C ILE A 59 -25.14 12.75 1.46
N ASP A 60 -26.09 11.97 1.95
CA ASP A 60 -27.06 12.37 2.96
C ASP A 60 -27.04 11.30 4.05
N TYR A 61 -26.12 11.48 4.99
CA TYR A 61 -25.95 10.59 6.13
C TYR A 61 -26.63 11.19 7.35
N ALA A 62 -27.49 10.40 7.98
CA ALA A 62 -28.05 10.70 9.28
C ALA A 62 -27.91 9.43 10.15
N PRO A 63 -27.26 9.51 11.32
CA PRO A 63 -27.20 8.37 12.23
C PRO A 63 -28.60 7.99 12.70
N ASP A 64 -28.84 6.69 12.88
CA ASP A 64 -30.09 6.18 13.46
C ASP A 64 -30.34 6.81 14.85
N GLU A 65 -31.60 6.98 15.22
CA GLU A 65 -31.97 7.54 16.53
C GLU A 65 -31.32 6.74 17.67
N GLY A 66 -30.55 7.44 18.52
CA GLY A 66 -29.85 6.85 19.66
C GLY A 66 -28.46 6.27 19.36
N LYS A 67 -27.97 6.31 18.12
CA LYS A 67 -26.58 5.98 17.77
C LYS A 67 -25.66 7.20 17.87
N ALA A 68 -24.37 6.95 18.08
CA ALA A 68 -23.33 7.97 18.06
C ALA A 68 -23.11 8.50 16.63
N GLY A 69 -22.51 9.68 16.52
CA GLY A 69 -22.21 10.34 15.25
C GLY A 69 -23.07 11.57 14.98
N GLU A 70 -22.70 12.31 13.95
CA GLU A 70 -23.43 13.50 13.51
C GLU A 70 -23.88 13.34 12.05
N ALA A 71 -25.01 13.96 11.70
CA ALA A 71 -25.44 14.02 10.31
C ALA A 71 -24.36 14.69 9.45
N TYR A 72 -24.14 14.13 8.26
CA TYR A 72 -23.17 14.63 7.30
C TYR A 72 -23.78 14.71 5.91
N LYS A 73 -23.64 15.87 5.28
CA LYS A 73 -24.28 16.19 4.02
C LYS A 73 -23.27 16.78 3.05
N ALA A 74 -23.24 16.25 1.84
CA ALA A 74 -22.32 16.74 0.82
C ALA A 74 -22.81 16.42 -0.59
N VAL A 75 -22.34 17.22 -1.55
CA VAL A 75 -22.53 16.97 -2.97
C VAL A 75 -21.19 17.07 -3.69
N SER A 76 -20.84 16.05 -4.46
CA SER A 76 -19.71 16.12 -5.39
C SER A 76 -20.20 16.53 -6.77
N ILE A 77 -19.54 17.50 -7.36
CA ILE A 77 -19.92 18.14 -8.63
C ILE A 77 -18.75 18.24 -9.59
N THR A 78 -19.03 18.20 -10.89
CA THR A 78 -18.13 18.67 -11.95
C THR A 78 -18.75 19.91 -12.60
N LEU A 79 -18.03 21.02 -12.59
CA LEU A 79 -18.39 22.25 -13.27
C LEU A 79 -17.86 22.25 -14.71
N GLU A 80 -18.72 22.56 -15.67
CA GLU A 80 -18.26 22.83 -17.04
C GLU A 80 -17.35 24.06 -17.10
N ASN A 81 -17.62 25.06 -16.26
CA ASN A 81 -16.77 26.21 -16.05
C ASN A 81 -16.31 26.28 -14.59
N ALA A 82 -15.07 25.86 -14.34
CA ALA A 82 -14.45 25.86 -13.02
C ALA A 82 -14.43 27.24 -12.34
N SER A 83 -14.51 28.36 -13.09
CA SER A 83 -14.54 29.70 -12.51
C SER A 83 -15.80 29.98 -11.68
N LYS A 84 -16.86 29.19 -11.83
CA LYS A 84 -18.10 29.32 -11.05
C LYS A 84 -17.99 28.75 -9.63
N ILE A 85 -16.85 28.19 -9.24
CA ILE A 85 -16.72 27.56 -7.92
C ILE A 85 -16.91 28.56 -6.78
N ASN A 86 -16.52 29.83 -6.96
CA ASN A 86 -16.76 30.88 -5.96
C ASN A 86 -18.24 31.19 -5.80
N ASP A 87 -19.02 31.15 -6.89
CA ASP A 87 -20.47 31.30 -6.84
C ASP A 87 -21.08 30.16 -6.02
N VAL A 88 -20.66 28.91 -6.28
CA VAL A 88 -21.09 27.73 -5.52
C VAL A 88 -20.69 27.84 -4.05
N ALA A 89 -19.45 28.23 -3.75
CA ALA A 89 -18.96 28.39 -2.38
C ALA A 89 -19.73 29.46 -1.60
N SER A 90 -20.36 30.41 -2.28
CA SER A 90 -21.20 31.45 -1.69
C SER A 90 -22.69 31.08 -1.56
N MET A 91 -23.11 29.92 -2.07
CA MET A 91 -24.50 29.47 -1.97
C MET A 91 -24.88 29.16 -0.51
N ASP A 92 -26.15 29.41 -0.18
CA ASP A 92 -26.71 29.04 1.11
C ASP A 92 -26.46 27.56 1.43
N HIS A 93 -26.13 27.30 2.69
CA HIS A 93 -25.80 25.99 3.27
C HIS A 93 -24.42 25.41 2.91
N VAL A 94 -23.60 26.07 2.10
CA VAL A 94 -22.22 25.59 1.85
C VAL A 94 -21.31 25.92 3.03
N VAL A 95 -20.69 24.88 3.59
CA VAL A 95 -19.75 25.00 4.72
C VAL A 95 -18.33 25.08 4.20
N LYS A 96 -17.97 24.16 3.29
CA LYS A 96 -16.60 24.06 2.78
C LYS A 96 -16.59 23.40 1.41
N VAL A 97 -15.63 23.81 0.59
CA VAL A 97 -15.40 23.26 -0.74
C VAL A 97 -14.00 22.68 -0.78
N TYR A 98 -13.89 21.45 -1.28
CA TYR A 98 -12.64 20.74 -1.47
C TYR A 98 -12.45 20.41 -2.95
N PRO A 99 -11.24 20.52 -3.51
CA PRO A 99 -10.95 19.89 -4.79
C PRO A 99 -11.12 18.36 -4.66
N VAL A 100 -11.63 17.71 -5.71
CA VAL A 100 -11.59 16.24 -5.79
C VAL A 100 -10.26 15.81 -6.35
N GLU A 101 -9.57 14.94 -5.63
CA GLU A 101 -8.23 14.50 -5.98
C GLU A 101 -8.23 13.02 -6.42
N MET A 102 -7.36 12.66 -7.36
CA MET A 102 -7.05 11.28 -7.75
C MET A 102 -5.93 10.72 -6.87
N HIS A 103 -6.06 9.45 -6.53
CA HIS A 103 -5.23 8.72 -5.59
C HIS A 103 -4.85 7.39 -6.18
N SER A 104 -3.76 6.81 -5.69
CA SER A 104 -3.31 5.49 -6.07
C SER A 104 -3.29 4.58 -4.84
N LEU A 105 -3.85 3.39 -4.99
CA LEU A 105 -3.77 2.27 -4.08
C LEU A 105 -2.44 1.56 -4.35
N GLY A 106 -1.49 1.70 -3.43
CA GLY A 106 -0.19 1.06 -3.52
C GLY A 106 -0.32 -0.47 -3.52
N GLY A 107 0.56 -1.16 -4.26
CA GLY A 107 0.53 -2.63 -4.40
C GLY A 107 -0.48 -3.16 -5.41
N VAL A 108 -1.17 -2.29 -6.16
CA VAL A 108 -2.06 -2.67 -7.26
C VAL A 108 -1.36 -2.43 -8.60
N THR A 109 -1.05 -3.50 -9.33
CA THR A 109 -0.57 -3.39 -10.72
C THR A 109 -1.76 -3.27 -11.67
N PRO A 110 -1.74 -2.36 -12.67
CA PRO A 110 -2.76 -2.34 -13.73
C PRO A 110 -2.81 -3.69 -14.45
N SER A 111 -4.00 -4.29 -14.55
CA SER A 111 -4.23 -5.52 -15.31
C SER A 111 -4.11 -5.22 -16.82
N ASN A 112 -2.90 -5.29 -17.36
CA ASN A 112 -2.69 -5.41 -18.80
C ASN A 112 -2.35 -6.86 -19.11
N ASP A 113 -3.13 -7.48 -20.01
CA ASP A 113 -3.06 -8.85 -20.54
C ASP A 113 -1.64 -9.43 -20.72
N GLY A 114 -1.04 -9.87 -19.62
CA GLY A 114 0.26 -10.50 -19.60
C GLY A 114 0.55 -10.92 -18.17
N ALA A 115 1.04 -12.16 -18.02
CA ALA A 115 1.35 -12.80 -16.75
C ALA A 115 1.86 -11.81 -15.69
N PRO A 116 1.45 -11.96 -14.41
CA PRO A 116 1.86 -11.07 -13.33
C PRO A 116 3.37 -10.88 -13.42
N LYS A 117 3.79 -9.66 -13.73
CA LYS A 117 5.18 -9.29 -13.56
C LYS A 117 5.40 -9.34 -12.06
N HIS A 118 5.94 -10.45 -11.58
CA HIS A 118 6.53 -10.53 -10.26
C HIS A 118 7.32 -9.24 -10.07
N GLU A 119 6.91 -8.40 -9.11
CA GLU A 119 7.80 -7.38 -8.60
C GLU A 119 9.13 -8.08 -8.39
N LYS A 120 10.22 -7.46 -8.89
CA LYS A 120 11.57 -7.95 -8.61
C LYS A 120 11.59 -8.29 -7.11
N HIS A 121 11.89 -9.55 -6.79
CA HIS A 121 12.19 -9.99 -5.45
C HIS A 121 13.39 -9.17 -4.95
N HIS A 122 13.12 -7.95 -4.50
CA HIS A 122 13.84 -7.34 -3.40
C HIS A 122 13.17 -7.94 -2.16
N SER A 123 13.43 -9.23 -1.94
CA SER A 123 13.78 -9.61 -0.58
C SER A 123 14.96 -8.72 -0.22
N SER A 124 15.10 -8.38 1.05
CA SER A 124 16.35 -7.91 1.62
C SER A 124 17.44 -9.00 1.55
N MET A 125 17.58 -9.71 0.42
CA MET A 125 18.79 -10.44 0.06
C MET A 125 19.90 -9.42 -0.28
N GLY A 126 20.23 -8.59 0.70
CA GLY A 126 21.57 -8.06 0.86
C GLY A 126 22.52 -9.25 0.97
N LYS A 127 23.67 -9.13 0.31
CA LYS A 127 24.69 -10.19 0.16
C LYS A 127 25.13 -10.75 1.52
N MET A 128 24.51 -11.81 2.07
CA MET A 128 24.98 -12.38 3.33
C MET A 128 24.96 -13.92 3.41
N SER A 129 25.86 -14.40 4.25
CA SER A 129 26.51 -15.71 4.20
C SER A 129 25.62 -16.82 4.77
N LYS A 130 25.30 -17.81 3.93
CA LYS A 130 24.60 -19.08 4.20
C LYS A 130 25.30 -20.02 5.21
N ARG A 131 25.72 -19.55 6.38
CA ARG A 131 26.30 -20.42 7.42
C ARG A 131 25.86 -19.96 8.80
N GLN A 132 25.23 -20.90 9.52
CA GLN A 132 24.80 -20.85 10.93
C GLN A 132 23.38 -20.27 11.07
N ALA A 133 22.39 -20.89 11.71
CA ALA A 133 22.41 -21.97 12.66
C ALA A 133 21.03 -22.67 12.77
N MET A 134 21.01 -24.01 12.63
CA MET A 134 20.06 -24.83 13.39
C MET A 134 20.44 -24.74 14.87
N ARG A 135 19.88 -23.79 15.61
CA ARG A 135 19.89 -23.83 17.07
C ARG A 135 18.53 -23.44 17.62
N HIS A 136 17.86 -24.48 18.14
CA HIS A 136 16.60 -24.44 18.86
C HIS A 136 16.47 -23.26 19.85
N VAL A 137 15.49 -22.40 19.58
CA VAL A 137 14.78 -21.64 20.61
C VAL A 137 13.38 -22.26 20.76
N LEU A 138 12.90 -22.31 21.99
CA LEU A 138 11.84 -23.20 22.48
C LEU A 138 10.54 -23.17 21.65
N ARG A 139 10.19 -24.33 21.09
CA ARG A 139 8.87 -24.68 20.56
C ARG A 139 7.82 -24.52 21.67
N GLU A 140 6.83 -23.65 21.47
CA GLU A 140 5.48 -23.99 21.94
C GLU A 140 5.05 -25.23 21.13
N THR A 141 5.11 -26.39 21.76
CA THR A 141 4.79 -27.69 21.17
C THR A 141 3.28 -27.90 21.08
N ASN A 142 2.68 -27.19 20.14
CA ASN A 142 1.42 -27.46 19.43
C ASN A 142 1.29 -26.21 18.54
N THR A 143 1.20 -26.31 17.22
CA THR A 143 -0.11 -26.32 16.60
C THR A 143 0.00 -26.63 15.11
N THR A 144 -0.94 -27.41 14.58
CA THR A 144 -1.37 -27.43 13.17
C THR A 144 -2.04 -26.10 12.74
N ALA A 145 -1.73 -24.99 13.41
CA ALA A 145 -2.41 -23.71 13.23
C ALA A 145 -1.60 -22.82 12.30
N TYR A 146 -2.32 -22.14 11.42
CA TYR A 146 -1.80 -21.19 10.45
C TYR A 146 -0.85 -20.17 11.12
N PRO A 147 0.41 -20.03 10.67
CA PRO A 147 1.44 -19.28 11.41
C PRO A 147 1.10 -17.81 11.74
N PRO A 148 0.50 -17.01 10.84
CA PRO A 148 0.05 -15.67 11.20
C PRO A 148 -0.96 -15.67 12.37
N HIS A 149 -1.88 -16.64 12.40
CA HIS A 149 -2.83 -16.77 13.50
C HIS A 149 -2.15 -17.13 14.82
N ALA A 150 -1.16 -18.02 14.80
CA ALA A 150 -0.41 -18.40 16.00
C ALA A 150 0.44 -17.22 16.54
N MET A 151 1.12 -16.48 15.65
CA MET A 151 1.92 -15.30 16.03
C MET A 151 1.09 -14.24 16.73
N MET A 152 -0.18 -14.09 16.33
CA MET A 152 -1.08 -13.06 16.85
C MET A 152 -2.13 -13.62 17.83
N GLN A 153 -2.02 -14.89 18.22
CA GLN A 153 -2.93 -15.60 19.14
C GLN A 153 -4.40 -15.71 18.67
N VAL A 154 -4.66 -15.58 17.37
CA VAL A 154 -6.00 -15.80 16.79
C VAL A 154 -6.43 -17.26 16.97
N ASP A 155 -5.49 -18.20 16.87
CA ASP A 155 -5.72 -19.65 17.07
C ASP A 155 -6.33 -19.95 18.46
N LYS A 156 -5.96 -19.17 19.49
CA LYS A 156 -6.49 -19.32 20.85
C LYS A 156 -7.95 -18.90 20.93
N LEU A 157 -8.37 -17.91 20.16
CA LEU A 157 -9.76 -17.46 20.06
C LEU A 157 -10.61 -18.45 19.26
N HIS A 158 -10.09 -18.95 18.13
CA HIS A 158 -10.76 -19.99 17.34
C HIS A 158 -11.02 -21.26 18.16
N ARG A 159 -10.06 -21.70 18.98
CA ARG A 159 -10.25 -22.84 19.91
C ARG A 159 -11.36 -22.64 20.94
N LYS A 160 -11.77 -21.40 21.18
CA LYS A 160 -12.92 -21.04 22.03
C LYS A 160 -14.22 -20.85 21.26
N GLY A 161 -14.21 -21.04 19.94
CA GLY A 161 -15.37 -20.83 19.07
C GLY A 161 -15.65 -19.37 18.73
N ILE A 162 -14.72 -18.46 19.06
CA ILE A 162 -14.80 -17.05 18.67
C ILE A 162 -14.32 -16.93 17.23
N THR A 163 -15.17 -16.38 16.36
CA THR A 163 -15.00 -16.38 14.90
C THR A 163 -15.32 -15.04 14.25
N GLY A 164 -15.68 -14.02 15.03
CA GLY A 164 -16.18 -12.72 14.57
C GLY A 164 -17.69 -12.69 14.37
N LYS A 165 -18.40 -13.68 14.93
CA LYS A 165 -19.83 -13.87 14.69
C LYS A 165 -20.63 -12.67 15.19
N GLY A 166 -21.52 -12.17 14.33
CA GLY A 166 -22.41 -11.05 14.65
C GLY A 166 -21.79 -9.68 14.43
N ILE A 167 -20.53 -9.62 13.95
CA ILE A 167 -19.85 -8.38 13.59
C ILE A 167 -19.94 -8.15 12.09
N LYS A 168 -20.19 -6.90 11.67
CA LYS A 168 -20.20 -6.44 10.27
C LYS A 168 -18.94 -5.62 9.96
N ILE A 169 -18.25 -6.01 8.89
CA ILE A 169 -17.05 -5.32 8.40
C ILE A 169 -17.31 -4.75 7.01
N GLY A 170 -17.22 -3.43 6.86
CA GLY A 170 -17.25 -2.75 5.57
C GLY A 170 -15.84 -2.59 5.00
N MET A 171 -15.57 -3.26 3.88
CA MET A 171 -14.32 -3.16 3.14
C MET A 171 -14.39 -2.06 2.07
N ILE A 172 -13.32 -1.30 1.91
CA ILE A 172 -13.17 -0.30 0.85
C ILE A 172 -11.90 -0.64 0.05
N ASP A 173 -12.05 -1.23 -1.15
CA ASP A 173 -10.95 -1.81 -1.92
C ASP A 173 -11.26 -1.94 -3.45
N THR A 174 -10.57 -2.82 -4.19
CA THR A 174 -10.76 -3.06 -5.64
C THR A 174 -11.99 -3.91 -5.98
N GLY A 175 -12.72 -4.38 -4.98
CA GLY A 175 -13.83 -5.33 -5.12
C GLY A 175 -13.51 -6.69 -4.51
N VAL A 176 -14.40 -7.66 -4.69
CA VAL A 176 -14.24 -9.02 -4.18
C VAL A 176 -14.78 -10.05 -5.19
N ASP A 177 -14.04 -11.13 -5.43
CA ASP A 177 -14.56 -12.33 -6.09
C ASP A 177 -15.47 -13.09 -5.11
N TYR A 178 -16.68 -12.58 -4.89
CA TYR A 178 -17.66 -13.19 -4.00
C TYR A 178 -18.11 -14.59 -4.45
N GLU A 179 -17.81 -15.00 -5.69
CA GLU A 179 -18.08 -16.34 -6.21
C GLU A 179 -16.96 -17.33 -5.83
N HIS A 180 -15.87 -16.85 -5.24
CA HIS A 180 -14.76 -17.69 -4.80
C HIS A 180 -15.26 -18.70 -3.74
N PRO A 181 -15.00 -20.01 -3.87
CA PRO A 181 -15.50 -21.01 -2.92
C PRO A 181 -15.06 -20.77 -1.48
N ALA A 182 -13.80 -20.36 -1.28
CA ALA A 182 -13.29 -19.97 0.04
C ALA A 182 -13.96 -18.70 0.59
N LEU A 183 -14.69 -17.92 -0.21
CA LEU A 183 -15.44 -16.74 0.22
C LEU A 183 -16.97 -16.96 0.22
N GLY A 184 -17.40 -18.22 0.23
CA GLY A 184 -18.81 -18.61 0.35
C GLY A 184 -19.56 -18.73 -0.98
N GLY A 185 -18.99 -18.28 -2.10
CA GLY A 185 -19.53 -18.53 -3.44
C GLY A 185 -20.82 -17.79 -3.79
N CYS A 186 -21.19 -16.74 -3.07
CA CYS A 186 -22.39 -15.94 -3.35
C CYS A 186 -22.29 -14.50 -2.82
N PHE A 187 -23.17 -13.62 -3.33
CA PHE A 187 -23.31 -12.23 -2.91
C PHE A 187 -24.74 -11.90 -2.48
N GLY A 188 -24.87 -11.11 -1.43
CA GLY A 188 -26.14 -10.54 -0.95
C GLY A 188 -26.60 -11.13 0.39
N PRO A 189 -27.84 -10.80 0.81
CA PRO A 189 -28.35 -11.22 2.12
C PRO A 189 -28.25 -12.73 2.34
N GLY A 190 -27.59 -13.14 3.43
CA GLY A 190 -27.36 -14.54 3.79
C GLY A 190 -26.04 -15.14 3.27
N CYS A 191 -25.30 -14.41 2.43
CA CYS A 191 -23.94 -14.77 2.01
C CYS A 191 -22.88 -14.20 2.97
N LEU A 192 -21.65 -14.70 2.88
CA LEU A 192 -20.50 -14.12 3.58
C LEU A 192 -20.27 -12.67 3.13
N ILE A 193 -20.25 -12.45 1.81
CA ILE A 193 -20.26 -11.12 1.21
C ILE A 193 -21.71 -10.67 1.07
N SER A 194 -22.17 -9.84 1.99
CA SER A 194 -23.60 -9.67 2.27
C SER A 194 -24.19 -8.35 1.74
N PHE A 195 -23.38 -7.32 1.58
CA PHE A 195 -23.77 -6.00 1.08
C PHE A 195 -22.58 -5.31 0.40
N GLY A 196 -22.82 -4.15 -0.20
CA GLY A 196 -21.78 -3.39 -0.91
C GLY A 196 -22.21 -2.98 -2.31
N ALA A 197 -21.29 -2.35 -3.04
CA ALA A 197 -21.53 -1.85 -4.40
C ALA A 197 -20.22 -1.52 -5.12
N ASP A 198 -20.27 -1.46 -6.45
CA ASP A 198 -19.24 -0.83 -7.28
C ASP A 198 -19.52 0.67 -7.41
N LEU A 199 -18.70 1.49 -6.75
CA LEU A 199 -18.83 2.95 -6.75
C LEU A 199 -18.10 3.63 -7.91
N VAL A 200 -17.38 2.85 -8.72
CA VAL A 200 -16.72 3.30 -9.95
C VAL A 200 -17.72 3.28 -11.10
N ASN A 201 -18.41 2.15 -11.28
CA ASN A 201 -19.37 1.95 -12.37
C ASN A 201 -20.83 2.13 -11.94
N ASN A 202 -21.08 2.36 -10.64
CA ASN A 202 -22.42 2.48 -10.06
C ASN A 202 -23.26 1.20 -10.26
N GLU A 203 -22.61 0.03 -10.09
CA GLU A 203 -23.24 -1.28 -10.18
C GLU A 203 -23.56 -1.83 -8.77
N PRO A 204 -24.62 -2.64 -8.62
CA PRO A 204 -25.07 -3.13 -7.32
C PRO A 204 -24.15 -4.21 -6.73
N THR A 205 -23.19 -4.74 -7.49
CA THR A 205 -22.30 -5.82 -7.06
C THR A 205 -20.84 -5.39 -7.13
N PRO A 206 -20.03 -5.60 -6.08
CA PRO A 206 -18.64 -5.15 -6.02
C PRO A 206 -17.67 -6.20 -6.58
N LYS A 207 -17.92 -6.75 -7.79
CA LYS A 207 -17.05 -7.78 -8.38
C LYS A 207 -15.63 -7.23 -8.53
N ASP A 208 -14.65 -7.99 -8.04
CA ASP A 208 -13.24 -7.64 -8.18
C ASP A 208 -12.80 -7.74 -9.63
N CYS A 209 -11.92 -6.81 -10.02
CA CYS A 209 -11.29 -6.81 -11.35
C CYS A 209 -9.76 -6.72 -11.24
N ASN A 210 -9.22 -6.83 -10.02
CA ASN A 210 -7.80 -6.77 -9.76
C ASN A 210 -7.30 -7.98 -8.96
N GLY A 211 -7.91 -8.26 -7.82
CA GLY A 211 -7.49 -9.31 -6.89
C GLY A 211 -7.11 -8.77 -5.51
N HIS A 212 -6.66 -7.52 -5.38
CA HIS A 212 -6.21 -6.94 -4.12
C HIS A 212 -7.30 -6.98 -3.02
N GLY A 213 -8.53 -6.58 -3.34
CA GLY A 213 -9.64 -6.66 -2.40
C GLY A 213 -10.08 -8.09 -2.08
N THR A 214 -10.01 -9.01 -3.06
CA THR A 214 -10.22 -10.45 -2.80
C THR A 214 -9.17 -11.01 -1.82
N ASN A 215 -7.91 -10.60 -1.95
CA ASN A 215 -6.84 -10.95 -1.01
C ASN A 215 -7.10 -10.42 0.41
N ALA A 216 -7.51 -9.17 0.53
CA ALA A 216 -7.85 -8.57 1.82
C ALA A 216 -9.01 -9.31 2.51
N VAL A 217 -10.05 -9.68 1.75
CA VAL A 217 -11.20 -10.43 2.29
C VAL A 217 -10.81 -11.86 2.68
N GLY A 218 -9.91 -12.52 1.95
CA GLY A 218 -9.42 -13.86 2.31
C GLY A 218 -8.76 -13.89 3.68
N ILE A 219 -7.95 -12.87 4.01
CA ILE A 219 -7.31 -12.72 5.33
C ILE A 219 -8.34 -12.57 6.44
N ILE A 220 -9.44 -11.87 6.17
CA ILE A 220 -10.49 -11.65 7.15
C ILE A 220 -11.33 -12.92 7.31
N ALA A 221 -11.85 -13.48 6.22
CA ALA A 221 -13.01 -14.37 6.30
C ALA A 221 -12.95 -15.61 5.40
N ALA A 222 -11.78 -16.00 4.88
CA ALA A 222 -11.66 -17.25 4.13
C ALA A 222 -12.20 -18.43 4.95
N GLN A 223 -13.11 -19.18 4.35
CA GLN A 223 -13.67 -20.40 4.87
C GLN A 223 -12.67 -21.55 4.69
N PRO A 224 -12.83 -22.68 5.42
CA PRO A 224 -12.01 -23.86 5.22
C PRO A 224 -11.94 -24.25 3.73
N ASN A 225 -10.73 -24.40 3.23
CA ASN A 225 -10.46 -24.58 1.80
C ASN A 225 -9.29 -25.54 1.56
N GLU A 226 -9.04 -25.84 0.28
CA GLU A 226 -8.03 -26.80 -0.17
C GLU A 226 -6.58 -26.40 0.15
N MET A 227 -6.29 -25.12 0.35
CA MET A 227 -4.95 -24.65 0.75
C MET A 227 -4.70 -24.78 2.26
N GLY A 228 -5.70 -25.18 3.05
CA GLY A 228 -5.53 -25.49 4.47
C GLY A 228 -5.44 -24.28 5.41
N PHE A 229 -5.66 -23.05 4.92
CA PHE A 229 -5.77 -21.84 5.75
C PHE A 229 -7.23 -21.39 5.91
N THR A 230 -7.47 -20.50 6.87
CA THR A 230 -8.76 -19.80 7.07
C THR A 230 -8.48 -18.34 7.36
N GLY A 231 -9.48 -17.47 7.18
CA GLY A 231 -9.40 -16.08 7.63
C GLY A 231 -9.44 -15.98 9.15
N ALA A 232 -9.01 -14.84 9.70
CA ALA A 232 -8.96 -14.64 11.14
C ALA A 232 -10.35 -14.50 11.79
N ALA A 233 -11.35 -13.98 11.08
CA ALA A 233 -12.74 -13.82 11.51
C ALA A 233 -13.74 -14.45 10.50
N PRO A 234 -13.74 -15.79 10.33
CA PRO A 234 -14.55 -16.47 9.32
C PRO A 234 -16.07 -16.44 9.58
N GLY A 235 -16.50 -16.01 10.78
CA GLY A 235 -17.91 -15.85 11.16
C GLY A 235 -18.45 -14.43 11.01
N ALA A 236 -17.61 -13.46 10.62
CA ALA A 236 -18.04 -12.07 10.39
C ALA A 236 -18.86 -11.93 9.09
N GLN A 237 -19.71 -10.92 9.03
CA GLN A 237 -20.37 -10.49 7.79
C GLN A 237 -19.53 -9.44 7.10
N ILE A 238 -19.24 -9.63 5.83
CA ILE A 238 -18.41 -8.71 5.06
C ILE A 238 -19.29 -7.96 4.06
N GLY A 239 -19.05 -6.66 3.93
CA GLY A 239 -19.50 -5.88 2.78
C GLY A 239 -18.32 -5.30 2.04
N MET A 240 -18.49 -5.01 0.75
CA MET A 240 -17.41 -4.49 -0.09
C MET A 240 -17.87 -3.29 -0.91
N TYR A 241 -17.17 -2.17 -0.77
CA TYR A 241 -17.31 -0.99 -1.61
C TYR A 241 -16.11 -0.90 -2.54
N ARG A 242 -16.33 -1.23 -3.81
CA ARG A 242 -15.29 -1.13 -4.83
C ARG A 242 -15.10 0.33 -5.22
N ILE A 243 -13.87 0.84 -5.05
CA ILE A 243 -13.52 2.24 -5.35
C ILE A 243 -12.55 2.39 -6.52
N THR A 244 -11.93 1.30 -6.96
CA THR A 244 -11.01 1.30 -8.09
C THR A 244 -10.91 -0.08 -8.76
N CYS A 245 -10.24 -0.12 -9.91
CA CYS A 245 -9.81 -1.32 -10.61
C CYS A 245 -8.32 -1.25 -10.98
N SER A 246 -7.90 -0.06 -11.43
CA SER A 246 -6.53 0.25 -11.86
C SER A 246 -5.58 0.55 -10.71
N GLY A 247 -6.10 0.59 -9.48
CA GLY A 247 -5.41 1.15 -8.33
C GLY A 247 -5.69 2.64 -8.16
N GLU A 248 -6.23 3.34 -9.16
CA GLU A 248 -6.53 4.77 -9.00
C GLU A 248 -7.97 5.07 -8.56
N PHE A 249 -8.17 5.93 -7.56
CA PHE A 249 -9.51 6.32 -7.07
C PHE A 249 -9.59 7.82 -6.76
N ALA A 250 -10.78 8.38 -6.78
CA ALA A 250 -10.99 9.80 -6.43
C ALA A 250 -11.39 9.96 -4.95
N THR A 251 -10.97 11.04 -4.26
CA THR A 251 -11.33 11.32 -2.84
C THR A 251 -12.83 11.13 -2.60
N ASP A 252 -13.65 11.69 -3.49
CA ASP A 252 -15.10 11.69 -3.36
C ASP A 252 -15.71 10.28 -3.39
N VAL A 253 -15.07 9.33 -4.09
CA VAL A 253 -15.47 7.91 -4.13
C VAL A 253 -15.25 7.26 -2.76
N MET A 254 -14.08 7.48 -2.15
CA MET A 254 -13.76 6.90 -0.85
C MET A 254 -14.61 7.51 0.27
N VAL A 255 -14.85 8.83 0.23
CA VAL A 255 -15.76 9.48 1.19
C VAL A 255 -17.19 8.90 1.06
N ASP A 256 -17.70 8.71 -0.16
CA ASP A 256 -18.99 8.04 -0.38
C ASP A 256 -19.00 6.60 0.13
N ALA A 257 -17.91 5.83 -0.06
CA ALA A 257 -17.77 4.48 0.48
C ALA A 257 -17.88 4.45 2.01
N ILE A 258 -17.21 5.38 2.70
CA ILE A 258 -17.27 5.50 4.17
C ILE A 258 -18.71 5.73 4.62
N TYR A 259 -19.42 6.71 4.06
CA TYR A 259 -20.79 7.01 4.48
C TYR A 259 -21.81 5.95 4.06
N ARG A 260 -21.59 5.21 2.96
CA ARG A 260 -22.38 4.03 2.62
C ARG A 260 -22.18 2.91 3.64
N ALA A 261 -20.95 2.67 4.08
CA ALA A 261 -20.67 1.70 5.13
C ALA A 261 -21.37 2.07 6.44
N LEU A 262 -21.34 3.36 6.82
CA LEU A 262 -22.08 3.84 7.99
C LEU A 262 -23.59 3.63 7.86
N ASN A 263 -24.18 3.87 6.68
CA ASN A 263 -25.60 3.60 6.42
C ASN A 263 -25.96 2.10 6.50
N GLU A 264 -25.01 1.19 6.21
CA GLU A 264 -25.19 -0.25 6.38
C GLU A 264 -25.01 -0.72 7.83
N ASN A 265 -24.75 0.23 8.74
CA ASN A 265 -24.55 -0.02 10.17
C ASN A 265 -23.44 -1.04 10.43
N VAL A 266 -22.30 -0.86 9.75
CA VAL A 266 -21.11 -1.68 10.01
C VAL A 266 -20.52 -1.35 11.38
N ASP A 267 -19.88 -2.33 12.00
CA ASP A 267 -19.16 -2.14 13.26
C ASP A 267 -17.70 -1.72 13.02
N ILE A 268 -17.16 -2.15 11.88
CA ILE A 268 -15.75 -1.95 11.50
C ILE A 268 -15.71 -1.50 10.04
N ILE A 269 -14.90 -0.48 9.75
CA ILE A 269 -14.47 -0.14 8.39
C ILE A 269 -13.00 -0.52 8.28
N SER A 270 -12.65 -1.25 7.22
CA SER A 270 -11.28 -1.58 6.88
C SER A 270 -10.97 -1.10 5.48
N SER A 271 -9.85 -0.40 5.32
CA SER A 271 -9.35 -0.01 4.01
C SER A 271 -7.84 -0.11 3.94
N SER A 272 -7.36 -0.39 2.73
CA SER A 272 -5.95 -0.41 2.39
C SER A 272 -5.62 0.63 1.33
N ALA A 273 -6.60 1.49 0.99
CA ALA A 273 -6.48 2.58 0.03
C ALA A 273 -6.14 3.88 0.74
N GLY A 274 -5.14 4.58 0.23
CA GLY A 274 -4.71 5.81 0.87
C GLY A 274 -3.84 6.70 0.01
N LEU A 275 -3.32 7.74 0.65
CA LEU A 275 -2.81 8.94 0.03
C LEU A 275 -1.44 9.31 0.60
N PRO A 276 -0.41 9.58 -0.23
CA PRO A 276 0.77 10.28 0.24
C PRO A 276 0.34 11.68 0.71
N GLY A 277 0.48 11.93 1.99
CA GLY A 277 -0.07 13.12 2.61
C GLY A 277 0.37 13.21 4.04
N GLY A 278 -0.03 12.23 4.86
CA GLY A 278 0.32 12.17 6.27
C GLY A 278 -0.37 13.25 7.11
N TRP A 279 -1.47 13.81 6.59
CA TRP A 279 -2.23 14.91 7.19
C TRP A 279 -3.55 14.42 7.83
N PRO A 280 -3.69 14.55 9.16
CA PRO A 280 -4.92 14.13 9.85
C PRO A 280 -6.13 15.01 9.54
N ASP A 281 -5.93 16.21 9.00
CA ASP A 281 -7.00 17.16 8.67
C ASP A 281 -7.44 17.12 7.20
N SER A 282 -6.85 16.23 6.38
CA SER A 282 -7.25 16.08 4.98
C SER A 282 -8.70 15.59 4.86
N LEU A 283 -9.30 15.71 3.67
CA LEU A 283 -10.70 15.30 3.45
C LEU A 283 -10.93 13.83 3.82
N LEU A 284 -10.03 12.94 3.41
CA LEU A 284 -10.13 11.50 3.74
C LEU A 284 -9.94 11.25 5.23
N SER A 285 -8.91 11.86 5.84
CA SER A 285 -8.64 11.70 7.27
C SER A 285 -9.80 12.22 8.13
N SER A 286 -10.40 13.35 7.75
CA SER A 286 -11.58 13.91 8.42
C SER A 286 -12.80 13.00 8.29
N ALA A 287 -13.02 12.39 7.13
CA ALA A 287 -14.13 11.45 6.94
C ALA A 287 -13.94 10.17 7.78
N ALA A 288 -12.72 9.64 7.86
CA ALA A 288 -12.40 8.48 8.69
C ALA A 288 -12.54 8.79 10.20
N ALA A 289 -12.10 9.96 10.65
CA ALA A 289 -12.27 10.41 12.03
C ALA A 289 -13.76 10.50 12.43
N ARG A 290 -14.62 11.03 11.54
CA ARG A 290 -16.08 11.10 11.75
C ARG A 290 -16.74 9.72 11.79
N ALA A 291 -16.25 8.75 11.01
CA ALA A 291 -16.71 7.36 11.12
C ALA A 291 -16.43 6.79 12.52
N LYS A 292 -15.24 7.07 13.08
CA LYS A 292 -14.91 6.73 14.47
C LYS A 292 -15.82 7.43 15.48
N GLU A 293 -16.14 8.69 15.28
CA GLU A 293 -17.09 9.43 16.13
C GLU A 293 -18.52 8.85 16.09
N SER A 294 -18.83 8.11 15.02
CA SER A 294 -20.09 7.37 14.85
C SER A 294 -20.09 6.00 15.55
N GLY A 295 -19.02 5.69 16.32
CA GLY A 295 -18.89 4.44 17.07
C GLY A 295 -18.35 3.26 16.26
N VAL A 296 -17.90 3.50 15.03
CA VAL A 296 -17.33 2.48 14.14
C VAL A 296 -15.82 2.40 14.31
N VAL A 297 -15.25 1.20 14.41
CA VAL A 297 -13.79 1.05 14.44
C VAL A 297 -13.25 1.19 13.02
N PHE A 298 -12.34 2.14 12.78
CA PHE A 298 -11.71 2.32 11.48
C PHE A 298 -10.28 1.77 11.51
N VAL A 299 -9.98 0.81 10.65
CA VAL A 299 -8.67 0.16 10.54
C VAL A 299 -8.06 0.44 9.16
N GLN A 300 -6.79 0.84 9.12
CA GLN A 300 -6.10 1.21 7.89
C GLN A 300 -4.64 0.73 7.90
N GLY A 301 -4.16 0.17 6.79
CA GLY A 301 -2.73 -0.10 6.60
C GLY A 301 -1.89 1.18 6.63
N ALA A 302 -0.71 1.15 7.26
CA ALA A 302 0.13 2.34 7.48
C ALA A 302 0.72 2.97 6.19
N GLY A 303 0.86 2.18 5.12
CA GLY A 303 1.58 2.54 3.91
C GLY A 303 2.84 1.68 3.70
N ASN A 304 3.41 1.75 2.51
CA ASN A 304 4.57 0.93 2.10
C ASN A 304 5.76 1.80 1.62
N ASP A 305 5.90 3.00 2.18
CA ASP A 305 6.86 4.02 1.75
C ASP A 305 8.00 4.25 2.79
N ALA A 306 8.39 3.19 3.51
CA ALA A 306 9.41 3.27 4.56
C ALA A 306 10.72 3.90 4.09
N GLU A 307 11.08 3.75 2.81
CA GLU A 307 12.31 4.32 2.24
C GLU A 307 12.41 5.83 2.44
N ARG A 308 11.29 6.52 2.66
CA ARG A 308 11.25 7.96 2.94
C ARG A 308 11.58 8.33 4.39
N GLY A 309 11.82 7.35 5.25
CA GLY A 309 12.10 7.55 6.67
C GLY A 309 10.85 7.96 7.46
N LEU A 310 11.05 8.74 8.53
CA LEU A 310 9.97 9.29 9.35
C LEU A 310 8.98 10.10 8.50
N PHE A 311 7.73 10.21 8.95
CA PHE A 311 6.65 10.94 8.27
C PHE A 311 6.21 10.35 6.91
N SER A 312 6.34 9.04 6.74
CA SER A 312 5.99 8.31 5.52
C SER A 312 4.61 7.65 5.54
N HIS A 313 3.79 7.91 6.56
CA HIS A 313 2.41 7.41 6.64
C HIS A 313 1.49 8.06 5.60
N ILE A 314 0.44 7.32 5.25
CA ILE A 314 -0.59 7.75 4.30
C ILE A 314 -1.89 8.21 4.98
N ASP A 315 -2.69 8.99 4.27
CA ASP A 315 -4.07 9.30 4.66
C ASP A 315 -5.00 8.17 4.17
N PRO A 316 -6.05 7.77 4.91
CA PRO A 316 -6.47 8.28 6.21
C PRO A 316 -5.81 7.57 7.41
N ALA A 317 -4.72 6.81 7.23
CA ALA A 317 -4.11 6.04 8.32
C ALA A 317 -3.65 6.93 9.48
N VAL A 318 -3.20 8.15 9.16
CA VAL A 318 -2.81 9.18 10.13
C VAL A 318 -3.98 9.83 10.88
N ALA A 319 -5.23 9.61 10.47
CA ALA A 319 -6.36 10.28 11.08
C ALA A 319 -6.50 9.94 12.57
N ASN A 320 -7.06 10.89 13.32
CA ASN A 320 -7.29 10.74 14.75
C ASN A 320 -8.29 9.61 15.02
N GLY A 321 -7.90 8.64 15.85
CA GLY A 321 -8.71 7.49 16.21
C GLY A 321 -8.81 6.38 15.14
N VAL A 322 -8.15 6.54 13.99
CA VAL A 322 -7.95 5.42 13.05
C VAL A 322 -6.84 4.51 13.58
N ILE A 323 -7.12 3.21 13.63
CA ILE A 323 -6.12 2.21 13.99
C ILE A 323 -5.23 1.99 12.76
N SER A 324 -4.04 2.58 12.78
CA SER A 324 -3.04 2.44 11.72
C SER A 324 -2.19 1.20 11.97
N VAL A 325 -1.98 0.39 10.93
CA VAL A 325 -1.37 -0.93 11.07
C VAL A 325 -0.10 -1.06 10.23
N GLY A 326 1.04 -1.22 10.90
CA GLY A 326 2.31 -1.59 10.25
C GLY A 326 2.44 -3.11 10.03
N SER A 327 3.41 -3.51 9.22
CA SER A 327 3.65 -4.91 8.85
C SER A 327 4.84 -5.52 9.57
N VAL A 328 4.74 -6.78 9.98
CA VAL A 328 5.89 -7.61 10.40
C VAL A 328 6.04 -8.87 9.55
N ASN A 329 7.24 -9.41 9.59
CA ASN A 329 7.62 -10.69 8.98
C ASN A 329 6.99 -11.88 9.68
N SER A 330 6.42 -12.78 8.88
CA SER A 330 5.91 -14.08 9.32
C SER A 330 7.03 -15.00 9.83
N ARG A 331 6.67 -16.01 10.63
CA ARG A 331 7.57 -17.08 11.08
C ARG A 331 7.87 -18.13 10.02
N VAL A 332 7.20 -18.05 8.87
CA VAL A 332 7.41 -18.94 7.74
C VAL A 332 7.42 -18.14 6.44
N TYR A 333 8.13 -18.66 5.45
CA TYR A 333 8.02 -18.33 4.04
C TYR A 333 6.96 -19.23 3.40
N PRO A 334 5.73 -18.74 3.14
CA PRO A 334 4.72 -19.49 2.40
C PRO A 334 5.04 -19.53 0.90
N GLN A 335 4.79 -20.67 0.27
CA GLN A 335 4.91 -20.86 -1.17
C GLN A 335 3.70 -21.60 -1.73
N LEU A 336 3.24 -21.16 -2.89
CA LEU A 336 2.34 -21.94 -3.74
C LEU A 336 3.18 -22.62 -4.80
N ILE A 337 3.28 -23.93 -4.72
CA ILE A 337 4.14 -24.73 -5.58
C ILE A 337 3.27 -25.55 -6.50
N ASN A 338 3.57 -25.54 -7.80
CA ASN A 338 2.83 -26.36 -8.75
C ASN A 338 3.13 -27.85 -8.50
N GLU A 339 2.09 -28.67 -8.59
CA GLU A 339 2.20 -30.12 -8.46
C GLU A 339 2.10 -30.80 -9.81
N ALA A 340 2.92 -31.83 -9.97
CA ALA A 340 2.87 -32.76 -11.08
C ALA A 340 2.88 -34.18 -10.51
N GLU A 341 2.62 -35.16 -11.36
CA GLU A 341 2.58 -36.56 -10.92
C GLU A 341 3.46 -37.42 -11.81
N TYR A 342 4.00 -38.50 -11.24
CA TYR A 342 4.68 -39.51 -12.02
C TYR A 342 4.28 -40.93 -11.60
N THR A 343 4.38 -41.87 -12.54
CA THR A 343 4.18 -43.29 -12.30
C THR A 343 5.42 -44.06 -12.75
N ILE A 344 5.69 -45.19 -12.09
CA ILE A 344 6.68 -46.17 -12.52
C ILE A 344 5.92 -47.46 -12.88
N ASP A 345 6.10 -47.97 -14.08
CA ASP A 345 5.41 -49.17 -14.62
C ASP A 345 3.87 -49.10 -14.46
N ASP A 346 3.29 -47.91 -14.69
CA ASP A 346 1.85 -47.64 -14.60
C ASP A 346 1.24 -48.00 -13.22
N THR A 347 2.05 -47.97 -12.16
CA THR A 347 1.62 -48.10 -10.75
C THR A 347 1.03 -46.80 -10.21
N SER A 348 0.72 -46.73 -8.90
CA SER A 348 0.15 -45.56 -8.24
C SER A 348 0.93 -44.28 -8.54
N ALA A 349 0.22 -43.23 -8.93
CA ALA A 349 0.78 -41.90 -9.13
C ALA A 349 1.37 -41.35 -7.83
N ALA A 350 2.60 -40.85 -7.92
CA ALA A 350 3.26 -40.14 -6.84
C ALA A 350 3.33 -38.64 -7.21
N PRO A 351 2.84 -37.74 -6.34
CA PRO A 351 2.95 -36.31 -6.58
C PRO A 351 4.39 -35.85 -6.39
N PHE A 352 4.76 -34.78 -7.09
CA PHE A 352 6.01 -34.07 -6.86
C PHE A 352 5.83 -32.58 -7.13
N HIS A 353 6.58 -31.78 -6.38
CA HIS A 353 6.69 -30.34 -6.61
C HIS A 353 7.48 -30.08 -7.89
N PHE A 354 6.91 -29.28 -8.78
CA PHE A 354 7.60 -28.79 -9.97
C PHE A 354 7.54 -27.27 -10.05
N TYR A 355 8.59 -26.70 -10.60
CA TYR A 355 8.79 -25.25 -10.68
C TYR A 355 8.85 -24.87 -12.16
N PRO A 356 7.74 -24.37 -12.73
CA PRO A 356 7.71 -23.99 -14.13
C PRO A 356 8.69 -22.86 -14.41
N THR A 357 9.36 -22.92 -15.56
CA THR A 357 10.30 -21.91 -16.04
C THR A 357 9.84 -21.41 -17.41
N THR A 358 10.33 -20.27 -17.89
CA THR A 358 9.93 -19.78 -19.21
C THR A 358 10.69 -20.50 -20.34
N PRO A 359 10.00 -21.08 -21.34
CA PRO A 359 8.54 -21.16 -21.53
C PRO A 359 7.90 -22.29 -20.70
N SER A 360 6.69 -22.08 -20.15
CA SER A 360 5.98 -23.05 -19.28
C SER A 360 4.58 -23.46 -19.75
N ASP A 361 4.05 -22.81 -20.78
CA ASP A 361 2.61 -22.87 -21.08
C ASP A 361 2.18 -24.12 -21.84
N ASN A 362 3.11 -24.82 -22.50
CA ASN A 362 2.78 -25.93 -23.41
C ASN A 362 3.09 -27.31 -22.84
N PHE A 363 3.19 -27.45 -21.51
CA PHE A 363 3.06 -28.76 -20.88
C PHE A 363 1.66 -29.34 -21.16
N THR A 364 1.55 -30.65 -21.34
CA THR A 364 0.35 -31.27 -21.95
C THR A 364 -0.77 -31.55 -20.96
N GLY A 365 -0.49 -31.56 -19.65
CA GLY A 365 -1.43 -32.04 -18.63
C GLY A 365 -1.81 -33.52 -18.78
N THR A 366 -1.10 -34.28 -19.62
CA THR A 366 -1.34 -35.69 -19.89
C THR A 366 -0.06 -36.50 -19.69
N PRO A 367 -0.15 -37.81 -19.33
CA PRO A 367 1.03 -38.62 -19.08
C PRO A 367 1.96 -38.69 -20.31
N MET A 368 3.20 -38.25 -20.14
CA MET A 368 4.28 -38.33 -21.14
C MET A 368 5.37 -39.27 -20.65
N GLU A 369 5.94 -40.08 -21.54
CA GLU A 369 7.05 -40.94 -21.19
C GLU A 369 8.32 -40.12 -20.97
N VAL A 370 8.96 -40.34 -19.82
CA VAL A 370 10.17 -39.62 -19.43
C VAL A 370 11.39 -40.26 -20.09
N TYR A 371 12.20 -39.45 -20.76
CA TYR A 371 13.47 -39.86 -21.35
C TYR A 371 14.65 -39.22 -20.63
N ALA A 372 15.64 -40.02 -20.25
CA ALA A 372 16.90 -39.54 -19.68
C ALA A 372 18.06 -40.42 -20.15
N LEU A 373 19.26 -39.83 -20.28
CA LEU A 373 20.47 -40.60 -20.57
C LEU A 373 20.90 -41.43 -19.34
N PRO A 374 21.42 -42.66 -19.51
CA PRO A 374 21.90 -43.50 -18.41
C PRO A 374 22.98 -42.82 -17.57
N VAL A 375 22.87 -42.97 -16.24
CA VAL A 375 23.81 -42.36 -15.25
C VAL A 375 25.24 -42.94 -15.34
N ASN A 376 25.41 -44.14 -15.90
CA ASN A 376 26.70 -44.82 -16.07
C ASN A 376 27.36 -44.65 -17.46
N SER A 377 26.93 -43.69 -18.30
CA SER A 377 27.67 -43.44 -19.55
C SER A 377 29.08 -42.91 -19.26
N THR A 378 30.07 -43.79 -19.34
CA THR A 378 31.49 -43.49 -19.31
C THR A 378 31.90 -42.70 -20.55
N VAL A 379 31.52 -41.42 -20.60
CA VAL A 379 32.36 -40.40 -21.21
C VAL A 379 33.24 -39.90 -20.08
N THR A 380 34.48 -40.35 -20.09
CA THR A 380 35.48 -40.19 -19.04
C THR A 380 35.70 -38.73 -18.63
N GLY A 381 35.49 -38.44 -17.34
CA GLY A 381 35.99 -37.25 -16.64
C GLY A 381 34.92 -36.18 -16.40
N ASN A 382 34.57 -35.94 -15.13
CA ASN A 382 33.79 -34.78 -14.65
C ASN A 382 32.61 -34.31 -15.54
N GLY A 383 31.42 -34.88 -15.35
CA GLY A 383 30.17 -34.11 -15.45
C GLY A 383 29.73 -33.57 -16.82
N THR A 384 29.91 -34.30 -17.93
CA THR A 384 29.55 -33.86 -19.31
C THR A 384 28.35 -34.58 -19.94
N ARG A 385 27.24 -34.80 -19.20
CA ARG A 385 26.02 -35.43 -19.78
C ARG A 385 25.44 -34.57 -20.91
N ALA A 386 25.19 -35.16 -22.08
CA ALA A 386 24.62 -34.48 -23.26
C ALA A 386 25.44 -33.29 -23.80
N CYS A 387 26.76 -33.27 -23.57
CA CYS A 387 27.65 -32.24 -24.12
C CYS A 387 28.16 -32.67 -25.50
N GLY A 388 27.31 -32.51 -26.52
CA GLY A 388 27.56 -32.90 -27.91
C GLY A 388 26.32 -33.52 -28.58
N SER A 389 26.44 -33.96 -29.84
CA SER A 389 25.36 -34.66 -30.53
C SER A 389 25.00 -35.97 -29.82
N LEU A 390 23.71 -36.25 -29.67
CA LEU A 390 23.23 -37.52 -29.13
C LEU A 390 23.58 -38.67 -30.10
N GLY A 391 23.81 -39.87 -29.57
CA GLY A 391 24.23 -41.04 -30.36
C GLY A 391 23.15 -41.49 -31.36
N PRO A 392 23.53 -42.28 -32.39
CA PRO A 392 22.61 -42.72 -33.44
C PRO A 392 21.46 -43.61 -32.94
N ASP A 393 21.59 -44.19 -31.75
CA ASP A 393 20.57 -45.03 -31.11
C ASP A 393 19.54 -44.23 -30.30
N THR A 394 19.61 -42.89 -30.33
CA THR A 394 18.63 -42.04 -29.64
C THR A 394 17.28 -42.12 -30.37
N PRO A 395 16.18 -42.44 -29.68
CA PRO A 395 14.85 -42.48 -30.29
C PRO A 395 14.36 -41.07 -30.68
N ASP A 396 13.30 -41.01 -31.48
CA ASP A 396 12.54 -39.76 -31.66
C ASP A 396 11.97 -39.32 -30.30
N LEU A 397 12.21 -38.05 -29.96
CA LEU A 397 11.81 -37.45 -28.69
C LEU A 397 10.61 -36.50 -28.82
N SER A 398 9.96 -36.46 -29.99
CA SER A 398 8.83 -35.57 -30.27
C SER A 398 7.63 -35.73 -29.32
N ASP A 399 7.43 -36.94 -28.77
CA ASP A 399 6.37 -37.29 -27.81
C ASP A 399 6.89 -37.53 -26.37
N LYS A 400 8.18 -37.25 -26.10
CA LYS A 400 8.82 -37.54 -24.81
C LYS A 400 8.98 -36.28 -23.95
N LEU A 401 9.05 -36.49 -22.63
CA LEU A 401 9.48 -35.48 -21.67
C LEU A 401 10.93 -35.73 -21.26
N VAL A 402 11.84 -34.81 -21.59
CA VAL A 402 13.27 -35.03 -21.33
C VAL A 402 13.63 -34.61 -19.90
N LEU A 403 14.22 -35.51 -19.12
CA LEU A 403 14.77 -35.25 -17.78
C LEU A 403 16.29 -35.04 -17.86
N LEU A 404 16.77 -33.86 -17.47
CA LEU A 404 18.18 -33.45 -17.59
C LEU A 404 18.68 -32.75 -16.33
N ASP A 405 19.95 -32.93 -15.96
CA ASP A 405 20.53 -32.20 -14.83
C ASP A 405 20.76 -30.72 -15.17
N PHE A 406 20.40 -29.82 -14.25
CA PHE A 406 20.66 -28.39 -14.33
C PHE A 406 22.11 -28.10 -13.91
N ARG A 407 22.92 -27.61 -14.86
CA ARG A 407 24.27 -27.12 -14.60
C ARG A 407 24.53 -25.84 -15.39
N SER A 408 25.00 -24.80 -14.70
CA SER A 408 25.39 -23.51 -15.28
C SER A 408 26.75 -23.58 -15.99
N GLY A 409 26.97 -24.60 -16.84
CA GLY A 409 28.18 -24.74 -17.64
C GLY A 409 28.36 -23.59 -18.63
N LYS A 410 29.60 -23.28 -19.02
CA LYS A 410 29.95 -22.31 -20.08
C LYS A 410 30.47 -23.04 -21.32
N GLY A 411 30.36 -22.42 -22.50
CA GLY A 411 30.90 -22.96 -23.76
C GLY A 411 30.10 -24.15 -24.31
N ASP A 412 30.79 -25.13 -24.90
CA ASP A 412 30.18 -26.24 -25.66
C ASP A 412 29.31 -27.19 -24.83
N CYS A 413 29.44 -27.15 -23.50
CA CYS A 413 28.68 -27.97 -22.54
C CYS A 413 27.70 -27.12 -21.71
N SER A 414 27.27 -25.96 -22.22
CA SER A 414 26.25 -25.11 -21.60
C SER A 414 24.86 -25.78 -21.60
N LEU A 415 23.98 -25.39 -20.66
CA LEU A 415 22.59 -25.87 -20.61
C LEU A 415 21.89 -25.75 -21.97
N ARG A 416 22.04 -24.59 -22.62
CA ARG A 416 21.54 -24.33 -23.97
C ARG A 416 21.96 -25.40 -24.99
N ASN A 417 23.25 -25.70 -25.05
CA ASN A 417 23.76 -26.65 -26.04
C ASN A 417 23.30 -28.08 -25.75
N ARG A 418 23.21 -28.45 -24.47
CA ARG A 418 22.69 -29.75 -24.05
C ARG A 418 21.22 -29.88 -24.43
N THR A 419 20.39 -28.89 -24.13
CA THR A 419 18.99 -28.83 -24.58
C THR A 419 18.89 -28.90 -26.10
N LYS A 420 19.75 -28.19 -26.84
CA LYS A 420 19.80 -28.22 -28.30
C LYS A 420 20.00 -29.64 -28.83
N SER A 421 20.90 -30.41 -28.23
CA SER A 421 21.18 -31.78 -28.67
C SER A 421 19.97 -32.72 -28.56
N PHE A 422 19.13 -32.56 -27.53
CA PHE A 422 17.85 -33.27 -27.44
C PHE A 422 16.80 -32.71 -28.39
N HIS A 423 16.77 -31.39 -28.56
CA HIS A 423 15.83 -30.73 -29.48
C HIS A 423 16.06 -31.13 -30.94
N GLU A 424 17.32 -31.32 -31.35
CA GLU A 424 17.68 -31.87 -32.67
C GLU A 424 17.16 -33.30 -32.90
N GLN A 425 16.78 -34.02 -31.84
CA GLN A 425 16.11 -35.34 -31.88
C GLN A 425 14.60 -35.25 -31.66
N GLY A 426 14.01 -34.05 -31.74
CA GLY A 426 12.55 -33.82 -31.66
C GLY A 426 12.05 -33.33 -30.30
N ALA A 427 12.87 -33.33 -29.25
CA ALA A 427 12.42 -32.95 -27.91
C ALA A 427 12.00 -31.47 -27.85
N SER A 428 10.81 -31.19 -27.32
CA SER A 428 10.29 -29.82 -27.15
C SER A 428 9.95 -29.48 -25.70
N ARG A 429 10.00 -30.47 -24.78
CA ARG A 429 9.61 -30.34 -23.38
C ARG A 429 10.67 -30.93 -22.45
N PHE A 430 11.01 -30.18 -21.41
CA PHE A 430 12.13 -30.51 -20.53
C PHE A 430 11.77 -30.36 -19.05
N LEU A 431 12.28 -31.29 -18.25
CA LEU A 431 12.34 -31.20 -16.79
C LEU A 431 13.82 -31.19 -16.37
N PHE A 432 14.19 -30.18 -15.60
CA PHE A 432 15.54 -30.02 -15.06
C PHE A 432 15.60 -30.36 -13.57
N TYR A 433 16.72 -30.91 -13.10
CA TYR A 433 16.96 -31.15 -11.67
C TYR A 433 18.38 -30.76 -11.28
N GLN A 434 18.58 -30.16 -10.12
CA GLN A 434 19.92 -29.80 -9.65
C GLN A 434 20.53 -30.90 -8.77
N GLU A 435 21.84 -31.12 -8.86
CA GLU A 435 22.55 -32.17 -8.09
C GLU A 435 22.95 -31.75 -6.66
N ASP A 436 22.84 -30.46 -6.31
CA ASP A 436 23.11 -29.94 -4.96
C ASP A 436 21.80 -29.77 -4.16
N GLU A 437 21.79 -30.19 -2.89
CA GLU A 437 20.62 -30.09 -1.98
C GLU A 437 20.27 -28.63 -1.58
N ASP A 438 21.18 -27.67 -1.75
CA ASP A 438 21.02 -26.26 -1.36
C ASP A 438 20.26 -25.39 -2.40
N TRP A 439 19.42 -26.03 -3.23
CA TRP A 439 18.71 -25.38 -4.33
C TRP A 439 17.54 -24.50 -3.83
N SER A 440 17.53 -23.22 -4.22
CA SER A 440 16.36 -22.35 -4.15
C SER A 440 15.67 -22.33 -5.52
N PRO A 441 14.36 -22.55 -5.59
CA PRO A 441 13.60 -22.56 -6.83
C PRO A 441 13.36 -21.17 -7.44
N ASP A 442 14.07 -20.13 -6.99
CA ASP A 442 13.98 -18.79 -7.58
C ASP A 442 14.04 -18.90 -9.10
N LEU A 443 12.94 -18.48 -9.75
CA LEU A 443 12.65 -18.63 -11.17
C LEU A 443 13.90 -18.37 -12.01
N TYR A 444 14.63 -19.43 -12.36
CA TYR A 444 15.70 -19.32 -13.33
C TYR A 444 15.03 -19.03 -14.66
N TYR A 445 15.07 -17.76 -15.08
CA TYR A 445 14.89 -17.43 -16.48
C TYR A 445 15.99 -18.16 -17.24
N LEU A 446 15.61 -19.25 -17.89
CA LEU A 446 16.48 -19.99 -18.78
C LEU A 446 16.57 -19.22 -20.10
N ASP A 447 17.25 -18.07 -20.05
CA ASP A 447 17.47 -17.25 -21.22
C ASP A 447 18.30 -18.02 -22.26
N ASN A 448 17.96 -17.83 -23.53
CA ASN A 448 18.63 -18.42 -24.69
C ASN A 448 18.41 -19.93 -24.91
N LEU A 449 17.26 -20.49 -24.54
CA LEU A 449 16.88 -21.84 -25.00
C LEU A 449 16.80 -21.92 -26.54
N PRO A 450 16.98 -23.10 -27.15
CA PRO A 450 16.76 -23.30 -28.59
C PRO A 450 15.33 -22.94 -29.00
N GLU A 451 15.18 -22.30 -30.16
CA GLU A 451 13.86 -22.06 -30.77
C GLU A 451 13.14 -23.40 -31.01
N GLY A 452 11.87 -23.51 -30.63
CA GLY A 452 11.09 -24.75 -30.71
C GLY A 452 11.00 -25.54 -29.39
N VAL A 453 11.72 -25.14 -28.35
CA VAL A 453 11.42 -25.56 -26.97
C VAL A 453 10.20 -24.80 -26.47
N VAL A 454 9.16 -25.52 -26.04
CA VAL A 454 7.84 -24.95 -25.74
C VAL A 454 7.44 -25.05 -24.27
N ALA A 455 8.08 -25.94 -23.49
CA ALA A 455 7.79 -26.10 -22.07
C ALA A 455 9.01 -26.59 -21.29
N VAL A 456 9.30 -25.94 -20.17
CA VAL A 456 10.43 -26.27 -19.30
C VAL A 456 10.04 -26.08 -17.83
N GLY A 457 10.44 -27.00 -16.98
CA GLY A 457 10.27 -26.89 -15.54
C GLY A 457 11.45 -27.50 -14.78
N MET A 458 11.51 -27.26 -13.48
CA MET A 458 12.48 -27.85 -12.57
C MET A 458 11.80 -28.76 -11.54
N LEU A 459 12.51 -29.75 -11.02
CA LEU A 459 12.08 -30.61 -9.92
C LEU A 459 13.22 -30.88 -8.93
N GLY A 460 12.85 -31.31 -7.72
CA GLY A 460 13.80 -31.70 -6.69
C GLY A 460 14.64 -32.94 -7.04
N LEU A 461 15.84 -33.01 -6.49
CA LEU A 461 16.80 -34.10 -6.72
C LEU A 461 16.26 -35.47 -6.31
N ASP A 462 15.47 -35.55 -5.22
CA ASP A 462 14.90 -36.81 -4.74
C ASP A 462 13.97 -37.45 -5.77
N THR A 463 13.05 -36.66 -6.32
CA THR A 463 12.14 -37.09 -7.39
C THR A 463 12.91 -37.48 -8.65
N ALA A 464 13.89 -36.68 -9.05
CA ALA A 464 14.72 -36.99 -10.21
C ALA A 464 15.50 -38.29 -10.01
N THR A 465 16.03 -38.53 -8.82
CA THR A 465 16.77 -39.75 -8.46
C THR A 465 15.89 -40.99 -8.54
N ALA A 466 14.64 -40.89 -8.08
CA ALA A 466 13.66 -41.98 -8.19
C ALA A 466 13.36 -42.31 -9.66
N MET A 467 13.08 -41.30 -10.48
CA MET A 467 12.82 -41.45 -11.93
C MET A 467 14.03 -42.06 -12.66
N LEU A 468 15.23 -41.51 -12.43
CA LEU A 468 16.47 -41.97 -13.08
C LEU A 468 16.81 -43.42 -12.69
N SER A 469 16.58 -43.81 -11.44
CA SER A 469 16.83 -45.18 -10.97
C SER A 469 15.86 -46.18 -11.61
N ALA A 470 14.60 -45.76 -11.82
CA ALA A 470 13.62 -46.57 -12.53
C ALA A 470 14.00 -46.76 -14.01
N LEU A 471 14.32 -45.67 -14.71
CA LEU A 471 14.73 -45.69 -16.12
C LEU A 471 15.98 -46.56 -16.33
N GLN A 472 16.98 -46.47 -15.45
CA GLN A 472 18.19 -47.31 -15.50
C GLN A 472 17.90 -48.81 -15.31
N SER A 473 16.85 -49.14 -14.57
CA SER A 473 16.42 -50.53 -14.37
C SER A 473 15.56 -51.05 -15.54
N GLY A 474 15.42 -50.28 -16.63
CA GLY A 474 14.57 -50.61 -17.77
C GLY A 474 13.08 -50.47 -17.50
N ARG A 475 12.69 -49.78 -16.42
CA ARG A 475 11.29 -49.53 -16.05
C ARG A 475 10.76 -48.30 -16.76
N LYS A 476 9.47 -48.31 -17.05
CA LYS A 476 8.79 -47.20 -17.73
C LYS A 476 8.44 -46.13 -16.71
N VAL A 477 8.74 -44.87 -17.02
CA VAL A 477 8.33 -43.72 -16.21
C VAL A 477 7.43 -42.83 -17.05
N LEU A 478 6.22 -42.54 -16.55
CA LEU A 478 5.35 -41.52 -17.10
C LEU A 478 5.28 -40.34 -16.15
N ALA A 479 5.30 -39.12 -16.68
CA ALA A 479 5.08 -37.90 -15.91
C ALA A 479 3.94 -37.09 -16.52
N THR A 480 3.03 -36.61 -15.67
CA THR A 480 1.93 -35.72 -16.02
C THR A 480 2.29 -34.34 -15.48
N VAL A 481 2.75 -33.47 -16.36
CA VAL A 481 3.09 -32.08 -16.03
C VAL A 481 2.07 -31.18 -16.73
N PHE A 482 1.52 -30.24 -15.96
CA PHE A 482 0.49 -29.31 -16.41
C PHE A 482 1.11 -27.99 -16.88
N SER A 483 0.40 -27.28 -17.75
CA SER A 483 0.71 -25.88 -18.03
C SER A 483 0.68 -25.07 -16.72
N TYR A 484 1.42 -23.95 -16.68
CA TYR A 484 1.53 -23.15 -15.47
C TYR A 484 0.17 -22.74 -14.86
N THR A 485 -0.79 -22.42 -15.72
CA THR A 485 -2.13 -21.93 -15.34
C THR A 485 -3.11 -23.03 -14.96
N GLU A 486 -2.85 -24.29 -15.33
CA GLU A 486 -3.74 -25.44 -15.09
C GLU A 486 -3.23 -26.38 -14.01
N ALA A 487 -1.97 -26.21 -13.57
CA ALA A 487 -1.38 -27.07 -12.57
C ALA A 487 -2.11 -26.96 -11.22
N PRO A 488 -2.42 -28.10 -10.57
CA PRO A 488 -2.74 -28.10 -9.15
C PRO A 488 -1.60 -27.44 -8.37
N ARG A 489 -1.91 -26.80 -7.25
CA ARG A 489 -0.94 -26.14 -6.39
C ARG A 489 -1.02 -26.66 -4.97
N SER A 490 0.13 -26.88 -4.36
CA SER A 490 0.26 -27.15 -2.94
C SER A 490 0.73 -25.92 -2.19
N TYR A 491 0.24 -25.77 -0.96
CA TYR A 491 0.71 -24.79 -0.01
C TYR A 491 1.85 -25.39 0.83
N VAL A 492 3.02 -24.75 0.80
CA VAL A 492 4.21 -25.18 1.53
C VAL A 492 4.73 -24.05 2.39
N GLU A 493 5.15 -24.37 3.61
CA GLU A 493 5.73 -23.42 4.57
C GLU A 493 7.18 -23.82 4.87
N THR A 494 8.10 -22.86 4.74
CA THR A 494 9.50 -23.02 5.18
C THR A 494 9.77 -22.10 6.38
N PRO A 495 10.47 -22.52 7.44
CA PRO A 495 10.77 -21.65 8.58
C PRO A 495 11.51 -20.36 8.19
N ASN A 496 11.10 -19.24 8.80
CA ASN A 496 11.78 -17.94 8.72
C ASN A 496 12.48 -17.66 10.07
N ASP A 497 13.68 -18.18 10.24
CA ASP A 497 14.41 -18.03 11.52
C ASP A 497 15.23 -16.72 11.60
N GLU A 498 15.41 -16.02 10.47
CA GLU A 498 16.31 -14.86 10.38
C GLU A 498 15.63 -13.54 10.74
N ILE A 499 14.40 -13.32 10.24
CA ILE A 499 13.72 -12.02 10.37
C ILE A 499 12.31 -12.12 10.94
N ALA A 500 11.87 -13.29 11.42
CA ALA A 500 10.53 -13.44 12.00
C ALA A 500 10.25 -12.43 13.13
N GLY A 501 9.15 -11.70 12.99
CA GLY A 501 8.76 -10.64 13.93
C GLY A 501 9.44 -9.29 13.68
N ALA A 502 10.46 -9.20 12.82
CA ALA A 502 10.99 -7.91 12.40
C ALA A 502 9.91 -7.10 11.68
N VAL A 503 9.86 -5.79 11.95
CA VAL A 503 9.02 -4.88 11.16
C VAL A 503 9.48 -4.92 9.70
N SER A 504 8.53 -5.11 8.79
CA SER A 504 8.79 -5.21 7.36
C SER A 504 9.51 -3.96 6.85
N GLY A 505 10.56 -4.15 6.05
CA GLY A 505 11.41 -3.05 5.57
C GLY A 505 10.69 -2.01 4.71
N PHE A 506 9.51 -2.34 4.17
CA PHE A 506 8.65 -1.40 3.42
C PHE A 506 7.63 -0.66 4.29
N SER A 507 7.36 -1.11 5.53
CA SER A 507 6.25 -0.58 6.34
C SER A 507 6.47 0.88 6.70
N SER A 508 5.58 1.78 6.26
CA SER A 508 5.70 3.22 6.49
C SER A 508 5.89 3.57 7.98
N TRP A 509 6.71 4.58 8.23
CA TRP A 509 7.08 5.08 9.55
C TRP A 509 6.33 6.36 9.88
N GLY A 510 5.93 6.49 11.14
CA GLY A 510 5.32 7.69 11.65
C GLY A 510 6.37 8.73 11.98
N PRO A 511 5.99 9.74 12.78
CA PRO A 511 4.61 10.08 13.12
C PRO A 511 3.86 10.71 11.94
N SER A 512 2.62 11.17 12.14
CA SER A 512 1.95 12.08 11.20
C SER A 512 2.57 13.49 11.23
N TRP A 513 2.24 14.35 10.27
CA TRP A 513 2.83 15.70 10.19
C TRP A 513 2.46 16.63 11.37
N ASN A 514 1.40 16.34 12.11
CA ASN A 514 1.09 16.99 13.39
C ASN A 514 1.79 16.33 14.60
N LEU A 515 2.84 15.54 14.35
CA LEU A 515 3.60 14.76 15.33
C LEU A 515 2.80 13.67 16.04
N GLY A 516 1.62 13.28 15.52
CA GLY A 516 0.79 12.22 16.12
C GLY A 516 1.42 10.84 16.03
N LEU A 517 1.37 10.08 17.12
CA LEU A 517 1.95 8.73 17.22
C LEU A 517 1.26 7.78 16.23
N LYS A 518 2.05 7.26 15.27
CA LYS A 518 1.66 6.28 14.26
C LYS A 518 2.86 5.36 13.92
N PRO A 519 2.65 4.11 13.48
CA PRO A 519 1.36 3.42 13.41
C PRO A 519 0.81 3.17 14.83
N SER A 520 -0.45 2.73 14.95
CA SER A 520 -1.01 2.37 16.25
C SER A 520 -0.40 1.04 16.73
N VAL A 521 -0.32 0.05 15.86
CA VAL A 521 0.11 -1.33 16.16
C VAL A 521 0.69 -1.99 14.89
N THR A 522 1.32 -3.16 15.02
CA THR A 522 1.70 -3.99 13.87
C THR A 522 0.98 -5.34 13.83
N ALA A 523 0.87 -5.90 12.63
CA ALA A 523 0.38 -7.24 12.37
C ALA A 523 1.24 -7.93 11.32
N VAL A 524 1.16 -9.26 11.26
CA VAL A 524 1.81 -10.00 10.17
C VAL A 524 1.24 -9.47 8.85
N GLY A 525 2.10 -9.07 7.93
CA GLY A 525 1.73 -8.49 6.63
C GLY A 525 2.66 -8.86 5.49
N GLU A 526 3.72 -9.58 5.77
CA GLU A 526 4.72 -9.99 4.79
C GLU A 526 4.62 -11.48 4.54
N GLU A 527 4.41 -11.81 3.27
CA GLU A 527 4.25 -13.17 2.75
C GLU A 527 3.14 -13.93 3.49
N ILE A 528 1.91 -13.65 3.10
CA ILE A 528 0.69 -14.26 3.62
C ILE A 528 -0.05 -14.92 2.46
N ILE A 529 -0.37 -16.21 2.60
CA ILE A 529 -1.27 -16.89 1.65
C ILE A 529 -2.70 -16.34 1.82
N SER A 530 -3.35 -15.97 0.72
CA SER A 530 -4.74 -15.54 0.70
C SER A 530 -5.44 -15.94 -0.60
N THR A 531 -6.74 -15.64 -0.68
CA THR A 531 -7.56 -15.79 -1.88
C THR A 531 -7.25 -14.70 -2.90
N ASP A 532 -7.32 -15.01 -4.18
CA ASP A 532 -7.12 -14.07 -5.28
C ASP A 532 -8.33 -14.10 -6.23
N SER A 533 -8.51 -13.05 -7.03
CA SER A 533 -9.59 -13.04 -8.01
C SER A 533 -9.33 -14.12 -9.08
N ARG A 534 -10.30 -15.01 -9.29
CA ARG A 534 -10.16 -16.06 -10.32
C ARG A 534 -10.16 -15.52 -11.75
N ASP A 535 -10.62 -14.28 -11.94
CA ASP A 535 -10.58 -13.60 -13.23
C ASP A 535 -9.14 -13.16 -13.59
N SER A 536 -8.32 -12.79 -12.60
CA SER A 536 -6.91 -12.38 -12.80
C SER A 536 -5.91 -13.51 -12.54
N ASN A 537 -6.24 -14.45 -11.64
CA ASN A 537 -5.42 -15.58 -11.28
C ASN A 537 -6.29 -16.85 -11.20
N PRO A 538 -6.27 -17.73 -12.23
CA PRO A 538 -7.14 -18.91 -12.28
C PRO A 538 -7.06 -19.85 -11.08
N SER A 539 -5.95 -19.84 -10.34
CA SER A 539 -5.81 -20.65 -9.12
C SER A 539 -6.69 -20.15 -7.97
N GLY A 540 -7.08 -18.87 -7.98
CA GLY A 540 -7.83 -18.25 -6.89
C GLY A 540 -7.04 -18.07 -5.59
N TYR A 541 -5.72 -18.28 -5.59
CA TYR A 541 -4.87 -18.08 -4.41
C TYR A 541 -3.54 -17.45 -4.78
N THR A 542 -2.98 -16.67 -3.85
CA THR A 542 -1.67 -16.05 -4.00
C THR A 542 -1.00 -15.81 -2.66
N VAL A 543 0.32 -15.70 -2.67
CA VAL A 543 1.10 -15.21 -1.53
C VAL A 543 1.30 -13.71 -1.72
N THR A 544 0.85 -12.93 -0.74
CA THR A 544 0.82 -11.47 -0.83
C THR A 544 1.64 -10.82 0.29
N ARG A 545 1.97 -9.53 0.12
CA ARG A 545 2.72 -8.74 1.11
C ARG A 545 2.30 -7.27 1.10
N GLY A 546 2.38 -6.61 2.24
CA GLY A 546 2.05 -5.18 2.38
C GLY A 546 1.25 -4.88 3.64
N THR A 547 1.30 -3.62 4.08
CA THR A 547 0.42 -3.14 5.16
C THR A 547 -1.06 -3.23 4.77
N SER A 548 -1.35 -3.33 3.47
CA SER A 548 -2.66 -3.65 2.90
C SER A 548 -3.28 -4.95 3.39
N PHE A 549 -2.48 -5.84 3.98
CA PHE A 549 -2.89 -7.16 4.47
C PHE A 549 -2.82 -7.25 6.00
N SER A 550 -1.91 -6.49 6.62
CA SER A 550 -1.89 -6.24 8.06
C SER A 550 -3.16 -5.54 8.55
N GLY A 551 -3.64 -4.53 7.83
CA GLY A 551 -4.88 -3.78 8.16
C GLY A 551 -6.10 -4.70 8.27
N PRO A 552 -6.46 -5.45 7.21
CA PRO A 552 -7.52 -6.46 7.25
C PRO A 552 -7.36 -7.49 8.37
N LEU A 553 -6.15 -7.95 8.66
CA LEU A 553 -5.91 -8.89 9.77
C LEU A 553 -6.25 -8.27 11.13
N ILE A 554 -5.92 -7.00 11.36
CA ILE A 554 -6.35 -6.27 12.56
C ILE A 554 -7.86 -6.05 12.57
N ALA A 555 -8.50 -5.73 11.45
CA ALA A 555 -9.96 -5.61 11.36
C ALA A 555 -10.66 -6.92 11.78
N ALA A 556 -10.12 -8.06 11.34
CA ALA A 556 -10.59 -9.37 11.76
C ALA A 556 -10.37 -9.59 13.28
N ILE A 557 -9.20 -9.24 13.81
CA ILE A 557 -8.93 -9.33 15.26
C ILE A 557 -9.89 -8.45 16.06
N VAL A 558 -10.20 -7.24 15.59
CA VAL A 558 -11.21 -6.37 16.20
C VAL A 558 -12.56 -7.05 16.23
N ALA A 559 -12.98 -7.75 15.16
CA ALA A 559 -14.22 -8.52 15.17
C ALA A 559 -14.21 -9.65 16.21
N LEU A 560 -13.08 -10.35 16.38
CA LEU A 560 -12.94 -11.37 17.42
C LEU A 560 -13.03 -10.77 18.83
N ILE A 561 -12.40 -9.61 19.05
CA ILE A 561 -12.49 -8.86 20.31
C ILE A 561 -13.94 -8.43 20.56
N GLY A 562 -14.63 -7.94 19.53
CA GLY A 562 -16.03 -7.53 19.59
C GLY A 562 -16.95 -8.66 20.02
N GLU A 563 -16.81 -9.85 19.42
CA GLU A 563 -17.56 -11.04 19.81
C GLU A 563 -17.25 -11.48 21.25
N ALA A 564 -15.96 -11.51 21.63
CA ALA A 564 -15.55 -11.97 22.95
C ALA A 564 -16.00 -11.02 24.08
N ARG A 565 -16.03 -9.71 23.82
CA ARG A 565 -16.32 -8.67 24.83
C ARG A 565 -17.76 -8.17 24.79
N GLY A 566 -18.46 -8.34 23.67
CA GLY A 566 -19.82 -7.82 23.45
C GLY A 566 -19.89 -6.30 23.24
N SER A 567 -18.76 -5.63 23.01
CA SER A 567 -18.69 -4.18 22.79
C SER A 567 -17.52 -3.80 21.88
N LEU A 568 -17.71 -2.82 21.00
CA LEU A 568 -16.70 -2.27 20.10
C LEU A 568 -16.56 -0.75 20.26
N ASP A 569 -16.34 -0.26 21.48
CA ASP A 569 -15.97 1.15 21.68
C ASP A 569 -14.60 1.42 21.02
N PRO A 570 -14.50 2.32 20.02
CA PRO A 570 -13.27 2.45 19.22
C PRO A 570 -12.03 2.81 20.05
N ALA A 571 -12.16 3.71 21.02
CA ALA A 571 -11.03 4.13 21.86
C ALA A 571 -10.56 3.00 22.79
N THR A 572 -11.49 2.22 23.34
CA THR A 572 -11.19 1.05 24.17
C THR A 572 -10.53 -0.05 23.34
N VAL A 573 -11.05 -0.33 22.14
CA VAL A 573 -10.48 -1.34 21.22
C VAL A 573 -9.05 -0.98 20.82
N GLU A 574 -8.80 0.26 20.40
CA GLU A 574 -7.44 0.72 20.09
C GLU A 574 -6.52 0.55 21.31
N SER A 575 -6.98 0.99 22.48
CA SER A 575 -6.20 0.86 23.71
C SER A 575 -5.91 -0.59 24.08
N LEU A 576 -6.86 -1.51 23.90
CA LEU A 576 -6.66 -2.94 24.14
C LEU A 576 -5.60 -3.53 23.20
N LEU A 577 -5.70 -3.25 21.90
CA LEU A 577 -4.76 -3.72 20.90
C LEU A 577 -3.34 -3.21 21.18
N VAL A 578 -3.20 -1.92 21.47
CA VAL A 578 -1.90 -1.30 21.73
C VAL A 578 -1.33 -1.78 23.05
N SER A 579 -2.11 -1.72 24.14
CA SER A 579 -1.59 -2.01 25.48
C SER A 579 -1.20 -3.47 25.71
N HIS A 580 -1.80 -4.40 24.97
CA HIS A 580 -1.52 -5.84 25.06
C HIS A 580 -0.65 -6.35 23.90
N SER A 581 -0.16 -5.46 23.04
CA SER A 581 0.76 -5.85 21.96
C SER A 581 2.17 -6.17 22.49
N ASN A 582 2.95 -6.84 21.65
CA ASN A 582 4.32 -7.27 21.95
C ASN A 582 5.33 -6.42 21.16
N PRO A 583 6.04 -5.47 21.79
CA PRO A 583 7.11 -4.72 21.14
C PRO A 583 8.19 -5.65 20.55
N GLN A 584 8.62 -5.37 19.32
CA GLN A 584 9.61 -6.12 18.58
C GLN A 584 10.99 -5.46 18.66
N LEU A 585 12.04 -6.28 18.62
CA LEU A 585 13.43 -5.81 18.51
C LEU A 585 13.63 -5.09 17.17
N TYR A 586 14.54 -4.12 17.16
CA TYR A 586 14.92 -3.40 15.96
C TYR A 586 15.75 -4.30 15.06
N HIS A 587 15.39 -4.34 13.79
CA HIS A 587 16.17 -4.99 12.75
C HIS A 587 16.63 -3.89 11.79
N ASN A 588 17.95 -3.69 11.66
CA ASN A 588 18.51 -2.59 10.86
C ASN A 588 18.57 -2.87 9.35
N GLY A 589 18.09 -4.04 8.92
CA GLY A 589 18.18 -4.52 7.54
C GLY A 589 19.18 -5.66 7.37
N ASP A 590 20.10 -5.81 8.34
CA ASP A 590 21.10 -6.87 8.34
C ASP A 590 20.94 -7.85 9.52
N GLU A 591 20.68 -7.34 10.72
CA GLU A 591 20.52 -8.17 11.93
C GLU A 591 19.57 -7.54 12.96
N PHE A 592 19.13 -8.37 13.91
CA PHE A 592 18.44 -7.90 15.11
C PHE A 592 19.42 -7.27 16.10
N LEU A 593 19.08 -6.08 16.56
CA LEU A 593 19.82 -5.32 17.54
C LEU A 593 19.23 -5.51 18.94
N PRO A 594 20.01 -5.33 20.02
CA PRO A 594 19.58 -5.63 21.39
C PRO A 594 18.60 -4.61 21.99
N TYR A 595 17.97 -3.78 21.16
CA TYR A 595 17.02 -2.74 21.53
C TYR A 595 15.75 -2.81 20.68
N LEU A 596 14.67 -2.24 21.19
CA LEU A 596 13.38 -2.23 20.51
C LEU A 596 13.40 -1.28 19.31
N ALA A 597 12.69 -1.66 18.25
CA ALA A 597 12.39 -0.77 17.12
C ALA A 597 11.68 0.49 17.62
N PRO A 598 11.93 1.69 17.05
CA PRO A 598 11.26 2.91 17.48
C PRO A 598 9.74 2.79 17.42
N VAL A 599 9.04 3.50 18.31
CA VAL A 599 7.56 3.55 18.29
C VAL A 599 7.03 4.05 16.95
N ALA A 600 7.74 4.97 16.28
CA ALA A 600 7.39 5.42 14.93
C ALA A 600 7.41 4.30 13.87
N GLN A 601 8.10 3.19 14.12
CA GLN A 601 8.15 2.05 13.21
C GLN A 601 7.06 1.01 13.53
N GLN A 602 6.72 0.81 14.81
CA GLN A 602 5.88 -0.33 15.25
C GLN A 602 4.67 0.02 16.12
N GLY A 603 4.48 1.27 16.52
CA GLY A 603 3.45 1.67 17.46
C GLY A 603 3.59 0.92 18.79
N GLY A 604 2.50 0.26 19.22
CA GLY A 604 2.52 -0.64 20.37
C GLY A 604 3.42 -1.89 20.20
N GLY A 605 3.59 -2.37 18.97
CA GLY A 605 4.22 -3.66 18.65
C GLY A 605 3.25 -4.64 18.00
N LEU A 606 3.61 -5.93 17.96
CA LEU A 606 2.84 -6.99 17.32
C LEU A 606 1.57 -7.29 18.12
N ALA A 607 0.39 -7.14 17.51
CA ALA A 607 -0.89 -7.35 18.19
C ALA A 607 -1.08 -8.80 18.70
N ARG A 608 -1.77 -8.91 19.85
CA ARG A 608 -2.04 -10.17 20.56
C ARG A 608 -3.54 -10.31 20.82
N ALA A 609 -4.23 -10.98 19.90
CA ALA A 609 -5.69 -11.02 19.83
C ALA A 609 -6.32 -11.58 21.11
N TYR A 610 -5.80 -12.70 21.62
CA TYR A 610 -6.35 -13.35 22.82
C TYR A 610 -6.16 -12.50 24.06
N ASP A 611 -4.96 -11.93 24.24
CA ASP A 611 -4.63 -11.10 25.38
C ASP A 611 -5.52 -9.84 25.39
N ALA A 612 -5.72 -9.19 24.25
CA ALA A 612 -6.64 -8.05 24.11
C ALA A 612 -8.12 -8.42 24.35
N ALA A 613 -8.58 -9.57 23.86
CA ALA A 613 -9.97 -10.01 24.00
C ALA A 613 -10.36 -10.26 25.47
N TYR A 614 -9.48 -10.92 26.23
CA TYR A 614 -9.73 -11.32 27.62
C TYR A 614 -9.12 -10.38 28.67
N ALA A 615 -8.60 -9.23 28.24
CA ALA A 615 -8.05 -8.20 29.11
C ALA A 615 -9.02 -7.78 30.22
N THR A 616 -8.55 -7.84 31.46
CA THR A 616 -9.23 -7.35 32.67
C THR A 616 -8.66 -6.01 33.17
N THR A 617 -7.61 -5.54 32.53
CA THR A 617 -7.00 -4.23 32.78
C THR A 617 -7.16 -3.37 31.54
N LEU A 618 -7.72 -2.16 31.71
CA LEU A 618 -7.85 -1.18 30.63
C LEU A 618 -6.88 -0.03 30.90
N VAL A 619 -6.14 0.38 29.88
CA VAL A 619 -5.15 1.45 29.97
C VAL A 619 -5.47 2.52 28.95
N GLN A 620 -5.52 3.79 29.37
CA GLN A 620 -5.85 4.92 28.48
C GLN A 620 -4.98 6.16 28.80
N PRO A 621 -4.56 6.95 27.79
CA PRO A 621 -4.78 6.75 26.35
C PRO A 621 -3.95 5.58 25.79
N ALA A 622 -4.21 5.19 24.55
CA ALA A 622 -3.49 4.11 23.86
C ALA A 622 -1.99 4.41 23.69
N GLY A 623 -1.60 5.69 23.57
CA GLY A 623 -0.22 6.13 23.46
C GLY A 623 -0.02 7.53 24.02
N LEU A 624 1.23 7.86 24.34
CA LEU A 624 1.62 9.09 25.04
C LEU A 624 2.52 9.94 24.14
N ASN A 625 2.00 11.06 23.63
CA ASN A 625 2.74 11.92 22.72
C ASN A 625 3.26 13.18 23.43
N PHE A 626 4.59 13.30 23.55
CA PHE A 626 5.24 14.48 24.12
C PHE A 626 5.55 15.57 23.08
N ASN A 627 5.18 15.38 21.81
CA ASN A 627 5.43 16.32 20.71
C ASN A 627 6.92 16.71 20.60
N ASP A 628 7.19 17.90 20.03
CA ASP A 628 8.51 18.49 19.92
C ASP A 628 8.80 19.43 21.09
N THR A 629 10.02 19.98 21.17
CA THR A 629 10.46 20.82 22.29
C THR A 629 9.59 22.08 22.49
N GLU A 630 9.01 22.60 21.40
CA GLU A 630 8.14 23.77 21.46
C GLU A 630 6.74 23.45 22.00
N HIS A 631 6.19 22.30 21.63
CA HIS A 631 4.84 21.88 21.99
C HIS A 631 4.81 20.79 23.08
N MET A 632 5.90 20.67 23.83
CA MET A 632 6.08 19.63 24.84
C MET A 632 5.16 19.87 26.05
N PRO A 633 4.27 18.93 26.39
CA PRO A 633 3.47 19.05 27.60
C PRO A 633 4.35 18.84 28.84
N ALA A 634 4.08 19.58 29.91
CA ALA A 634 4.79 19.43 31.18
C ALA A 634 4.62 18.02 31.79
N SER A 635 3.44 17.43 31.60
CA SER A 635 3.13 16.06 32.01
C SER A 635 1.96 15.50 31.21
N LEU A 636 1.94 14.18 31.05
CA LEU A 636 0.81 13.41 30.49
C LEU A 636 0.20 12.52 31.58
N ASN A 637 -1.07 12.15 31.40
CA ASN A 637 -1.80 11.26 32.31
C ASN A 637 -2.01 9.89 31.66
N LEU A 638 -1.78 8.85 32.45
CA LEU A 638 -2.10 7.47 32.13
C LEU A 638 -3.09 6.91 33.14
N THR A 639 -4.27 6.52 32.67
CA THR A 639 -5.31 5.89 33.48
C THR A 639 -5.18 4.38 33.39
N ILE A 640 -5.08 3.71 34.54
CA ILE A 640 -5.17 2.24 34.65
C ILE A 640 -6.47 1.90 35.36
N LYS A 641 -7.34 1.15 34.70
CA LYS A 641 -8.63 0.69 35.24
C LYS A 641 -8.65 -0.83 35.36
N ASN A 642 -8.99 -1.32 36.54
CA ASN A 642 -9.20 -2.74 36.78
C ASN A 642 -10.70 -3.06 36.61
N ILE A 643 -11.03 -3.84 35.58
CA ILE A 643 -12.40 -4.35 35.36
C ILE A 643 -12.55 -5.83 35.77
N GLY A 644 -11.50 -6.42 36.34
CA GLY A 644 -11.53 -7.76 36.92
C GLY A 644 -12.24 -7.81 38.28
N ASN A 645 -12.23 -8.99 38.88
CA ASN A 645 -12.93 -9.26 40.15
C ASN A 645 -12.04 -9.13 41.40
N ASP A 646 -10.72 -9.14 41.22
CA ASP A 646 -9.74 -9.08 42.29
C ASP A 646 -8.89 -7.81 42.20
N ALA A 647 -8.37 -7.33 43.34
CA ALA A 647 -7.46 -6.19 43.33
C ALA A 647 -6.13 -6.58 42.65
N VAL A 648 -5.63 -5.72 41.76
CA VAL A 648 -4.37 -5.94 41.04
C VAL A 648 -3.36 -4.90 41.47
N THR A 649 -2.15 -5.34 41.79
CA THR A 649 -1.01 -4.44 42.02
C THR A 649 -0.17 -4.36 40.77
N TYR A 650 -0.05 -3.18 40.20
CA TYR A 650 0.75 -2.90 39.01
C TYR A 650 2.10 -2.31 39.40
N SER A 651 3.17 -2.84 38.80
CA SER A 651 4.51 -2.28 38.83
C SER A 651 4.81 -1.64 37.47
N LEU A 652 5.20 -0.37 37.48
CA LEU A 652 5.44 0.41 36.27
C LEU A 652 6.94 0.66 36.09
N SER A 653 7.44 0.48 34.87
CA SER A 653 8.83 0.73 34.51
C SER A 653 8.98 1.31 33.11
N HIS A 654 10.07 2.04 32.89
CA HIS A 654 10.42 2.60 31.59
C HIS A 654 11.25 1.62 30.77
N VAL A 655 10.87 1.41 29.51
CA VAL A 655 11.60 0.58 28.53
C VAL A 655 11.91 1.43 27.29
N PRO A 656 13.17 1.82 27.04
CA PRO A 656 13.51 2.68 25.91
C PRO A 656 13.55 1.91 24.58
N ALA A 657 13.23 2.63 23.49
CA ALA A 657 13.59 2.23 22.12
C ALA A 657 14.88 2.97 21.68
N VAL A 658 15.41 2.60 20.51
CA VAL A 658 16.47 3.38 19.87
C VAL A 658 15.97 4.76 19.43
N THR A 659 16.84 5.77 19.53
CA THR A 659 16.56 7.13 19.05
C THR A 659 17.00 7.23 17.59
N VAL A 660 16.15 7.81 16.75
CA VAL A 660 16.41 7.99 15.30
C VAL A 660 16.35 9.46 14.91
N PHE A 661 17.11 9.85 13.89
CA PHE A 661 17.15 11.25 13.44
C PHE A 661 16.24 11.49 12.23
N THR A 662 15.52 12.62 12.25
CA THR A 662 14.70 13.05 11.10
C THR A 662 15.56 13.59 9.97
N PHE A 663 16.65 14.30 10.31
CA PHE A 663 17.56 14.88 9.34
C PHE A 663 18.98 14.31 9.46
N THR A 664 19.63 14.19 8.31
CA THR A 664 21.05 13.89 8.20
C THR A 664 21.90 15.04 8.75
N GLN A 665 23.20 14.84 8.92
CA GLN A 665 24.13 15.89 9.34
C GLN A 665 24.17 17.09 8.37
N ASN A 666 23.77 16.90 7.11
CA ASN A 666 23.72 17.95 6.09
C ASN A 666 22.35 18.66 6.02
N GLY A 667 21.42 18.34 6.92
CA GLY A 667 20.09 18.97 6.98
C GLY A 667 19.08 18.44 5.96
N THR A 668 19.38 17.36 5.24
CA THR A 668 18.41 16.67 4.38
C THR A 668 17.58 15.68 5.18
N THR A 669 16.35 15.37 4.76
CA THR A 669 15.54 14.31 5.38
C THR A 669 16.27 12.96 5.28
N SER A 670 16.28 12.20 6.37
CA SER A 670 16.82 10.84 6.41
C SER A 670 15.92 9.87 5.63
N SER A 671 16.53 8.86 5.01
CA SER A 671 15.86 7.78 4.29
C SER A 671 16.23 6.43 4.91
N TYR A 672 15.28 5.51 5.01
CA TYR A 672 15.53 4.17 5.55
C TYR A 672 15.87 3.16 4.42
N PRO A 673 16.70 2.14 4.66
CA PRO A 673 17.58 1.99 5.83
C PRO A 673 18.87 2.83 5.73
N ASP A 674 19.32 3.16 4.51
CA ASP A 674 20.70 3.56 4.24
C ASP A 674 21.16 4.91 4.83
N MET A 675 20.24 5.85 5.12
CA MET A 675 20.57 7.19 5.65
C MET A 675 19.83 7.53 6.95
N LEU A 676 19.28 6.52 7.63
CA LEU A 676 18.63 6.69 8.92
C LEU A 676 19.68 6.51 10.02
N ASP A 677 20.15 7.63 10.57
CA ASP A 677 21.05 7.57 11.72
C ASP A 677 20.26 7.17 12.97
N GLU A 678 20.90 6.34 13.80
CA GLU A 678 20.34 5.79 15.03
C GLU A 678 21.37 5.85 16.17
N ILE A 679 20.88 6.03 17.41
CA ILE A 679 21.73 6.13 18.59
C ILE A 679 21.00 5.65 19.85
N GLU A 680 21.72 4.98 20.74
CA GLU A 680 21.25 4.61 22.08
C GLU A 680 21.29 5.80 23.05
N ALA A 681 20.40 6.77 22.82
CA ALA A 681 20.25 7.94 23.68
C ALA A 681 18.75 8.16 24.00
N PRO A 682 18.19 7.44 24.99
CA PRO A 682 16.77 7.52 25.29
C PRO A 682 16.43 8.74 26.15
N ALA A 683 15.17 9.17 26.08
CA ALA A 683 14.62 10.16 27.02
C ALA A 683 14.57 9.60 28.45
N SER A 684 14.68 10.48 29.44
CA SER A 684 14.41 10.14 30.83
C SER A 684 12.91 10.29 31.13
N ILE A 685 12.30 9.26 31.72
CA ILE A 685 10.87 9.28 32.10
C ILE A 685 10.74 9.27 33.63
N ALA A 686 10.00 10.23 34.17
CA ALA A 686 9.62 10.27 35.58
C ALA A 686 8.13 9.89 35.73
N LEU A 687 7.86 8.96 36.64
CA LEU A 687 6.53 8.49 37.00
C LEU A 687 6.16 9.01 38.39
N SER A 688 4.94 9.52 38.54
CA SER A 688 4.38 9.90 39.86
C SER A 688 4.33 8.73 40.83
N ASP A 689 3.96 7.54 40.34
CA ASP A 689 3.95 6.29 41.09
C ASP A 689 4.52 5.16 40.22
N THR A 690 5.38 4.33 40.82
CA THR A 690 5.97 3.14 40.16
C THR A 690 5.33 1.84 40.63
N THR A 691 4.49 1.88 41.67
CA THR A 691 3.73 0.73 42.17
C THR A 691 2.38 1.20 42.69
N VAL A 692 1.31 0.59 42.22
CA VAL A 692 -0.06 0.97 42.60
C VAL A 692 -0.99 -0.23 42.68
N THR A 693 -1.82 -0.30 43.72
CA THR A 693 -2.86 -1.31 43.85
C THR A 693 -4.21 -0.72 43.46
N VAL A 694 -4.88 -1.31 42.47
CA VAL A 694 -6.17 -0.86 41.95
C VAL A 694 -7.24 -1.90 42.30
N PRO A 695 -8.20 -1.57 43.17
CA PRO A 695 -9.31 -2.48 43.49
C PRO A 695 -10.21 -2.74 42.27
N PRO A 696 -11.01 -3.83 42.28
CA PRO A 696 -12.01 -4.11 41.26
C PRO A 696 -12.90 -2.91 40.97
N GLY A 697 -13.15 -2.63 39.68
CA GLY A 697 -14.00 -1.55 39.21
C GLY A 697 -13.43 -0.13 39.37
N ASN A 698 -12.25 0.03 39.98
CA ASN A 698 -11.62 1.33 40.21
C ASN A 698 -10.57 1.66 39.14
N SER A 699 -10.19 2.93 39.10
CA SER A 699 -9.14 3.45 38.24
C SER A 699 -8.13 4.26 39.05
N VAL A 700 -6.91 4.38 38.54
CA VAL A 700 -5.88 5.29 39.03
C VAL A 700 -5.25 6.06 37.87
N ASN A 701 -4.84 7.30 38.14
CA ASN A 701 -4.11 8.13 37.19
C ASN A 701 -2.65 8.23 37.60
N ILE A 702 -1.76 7.89 36.69
CA ILE A 702 -0.31 8.05 36.82
C ILE A 702 0.09 9.23 35.95
N GLN A 703 0.68 10.26 36.54
CA GLN A 703 1.34 11.34 35.82
C GLN A 703 2.74 10.92 35.37
N LEU A 704 3.10 11.32 34.15
CA LEU A 704 4.38 11.08 33.51
C LEU A 704 4.95 12.39 32.98
N SER A 705 6.24 12.65 33.22
CA SER A 705 6.99 13.73 32.57
C SER A 705 8.23 13.16 31.90
N ALA A 706 8.58 13.69 30.72
CA ALA A 706 9.78 13.32 30.00
C ALA A 706 10.86 14.41 30.09
N SER A 707 12.11 14.02 29.93
CA SER A 707 13.23 14.92 29.65
C SER A 707 14.00 14.38 28.46
N ALA A 708 14.15 15.21 27.43
CA ALA A 708 14.86 14.84 26.21
C ALA A 708 16.35 14.56 26.51
N PRO A 709 17.05 13.77 25.69
CA PRO A 709 18.48 13.51 25.88
C PRO A 709 19.32 14.77 25.58
N ASP A 710 20.11 15.24 26.55
CA ASP A 710 20.84 16.51 26.47
C ASP A 710 21.96 16.57 25.41
N SER A 711 22.46 15.41 24.96
CA SER A 711 23.65 15.32 24.10
C SER A 711 23.36 15.33 22.60
N LEU A 712 22.09 15.41 22.20
CA LEU A 712 21.68 15.25 20.81
C LEU A 712 21.52 16.59 20.09
N ASP A 713 21.87 16.60 18.81
CA ASP A 713 21.69 17.77 17.95
C ASP A 713 20.21 17.99 17.62
N ALA A 714 19.60 18.97 18.28
CA ALA A 714 18.19 19.33 18.09
C ALA A 714 17.87 19.84 16.68
N SER A 715 18.87 20.31 15.91
CA SER A 715 18.67 20.72 14.51
C SER A 715 18.45 19.52 13.57
N ARG A 716 18.76 18.31 14.04
CA ARG A 716 18.50 17.05 13.34
C ARG A 716 17.18 16.39 13.73
N MET A 717 16.44 17.03 14.63
CA MET A 717 15.14 16.60 15.15
C MET A 717 15.09 15.11 15.54
N PRO A 718 15.90 14.67 16.54
CA PRO A 718 15.92 13.28 17.00
C PRO A 718 14.59 12.90 17.66
N LEU A 719 14.02 11.80 17.19
CA LEU A 719 12.86 11.13 17.76
C LEU A 719 13.34 10.13 18.83
N TRP A 720 12.98 10.40 20.08
CA TRP A 720 13.17 9.48 21.19
C TRP A 720 11.82 8.82 21.53
N SER A 721 11.83 7.53 21.81
CA SER A 721 10.61 6.77 22.06
C SER A 721 10.85 5.57 22.97
N GLY A 722 9.78 4.90 23.37
CA GLY A 722 9.83 3.71 24.21
C GLY A 722 8.44 3.34 24.74
N TRP A 723 8.41 2.56 25.81
CA TRP A 723 7.19 2.13 26.46
C TRP A 723 7.25 2.34 27.98
N ILE A 724 6.06 2.50 28.55
CA ILE A 724 5.81 2.28 29.97
C ILE A 724 5.31 0.85 30.10
N ALA A 725 6.14 -0.04 30.63
CA ALA A 725 5.74 -1.40 30.94
C ALA A 725 4.93 -1.40 32.25
N ILE A 726 3.82 -2.14 32.27
CA ILE A 726 2.88 -2.24 33.39
C ILE A 726 2.67 -3.72 33.68
N ASN A 727 3.31 -4.21 34.73
CA ASN A 727 3.25 -5.61 35.13
C ASN A 727 2.32 -5.79 36.34
N GLY A 728 1.25 -6.55 36.17
CA GLY A 728 0.25 -6.83 37.20
C GLY A 728 0.55 -8.08 38.02
N SER A 729 0.13 -8.06 39.29
CA SER A 729 0.18 -9.23 40.18
C SER A 729 -0.69 -10.40 39.72
N ASP A 730 -1.57 -10.18 38.75
CA ASP A 730 -2.42 -11.15 38.07
C ASP A 730 -1.75 -11.77 36.82
N SER A 731 -0.45 -11.49 36.60
CA SER A 731 0.32 -11.86 35.41
C SER A 731 -0.02 -11.07 34.14
N SER A 732 -0.82 -10.00 34.26
CA SER A 732 -0.96 -9.03 33.15
C SER A 732 0.40 -8.41 32.83
N ALA A 733 0.75 -8.36 31.55
CA ALA A 733 1.96 -7.72 31.04
C ALA A 733 1.57 -6.77 29.92
N LEU A 734 1.52 -5.48 30.24
CA LEU A 734 1.03 -4.44 29.33
C LEU A 734 2.14 -3.44 29.02
N SER A 735 2.01 -2.72 27.92
CA SER A 735 2.94 -1.65 27.57
C SER A 735 2.21 -0.47 26.93
N VAL A 736 2.62 0.76 27.21
CA VAL A 736 2.04 1.95 26.58
C VAL A 736 3.15 2.70 25.85
N PRO A 737 3.08 2.83 24.52
CA PRO A 737 4.11 3.52 23.76
C PRO A 737 4.10 5.01 24.06
N TYR A 738 5.28 5.61 24.08
CA TYR A 738 5.46 7.05 24.11
C TYR A 738 6.48 7.49 23.06
N GLN A 739 6.37 8.74 22.61
CA GLN A 739 7.35 9.37 21.73
C GLN A 739 7.50 10.87 22.03
N GLY A 740 8.61 11.45 21.60
CA GLY A 740 8.80 12.90 21.52
C GLY A 740 10.04 13.25 20.68
N PHE A 741 10.21 14.54 20.42
CA PHE A 741 11.32 15.08 19.62
C PHE A 741 12.12 16.13 20.37
N SER A 742 13.42 16.16 20.12
CA SER A 742 14.26 17.31 20.48
C SER A 742 14.32 18.28 19.30
N GLY A 743 14.15 19.58 19.53
CA GLY A 743 14.02 20.60 18.47
C GLY A 743 12.56 21.01 18.22
N SER A 744 12.32 21.92 17.27
CA SER A 744 10.98 22.37 16.85
C SER A 744 10.80 22.13 15.35
N ILE A 745 9.76 21.39 14.96
CA ILE A 745 9.48 21.13 13.55
C ILE A 745 9.09 22.42 12.81
N ARG A 746 8.48 23.39 13.50
CA ARG A 746 8.13 24.70 12.93
C ARG A 746 9.34 25.49 12.47
N GLN A 747 10.51 25.27 13.08
CA GLN A 747 11.74 25.97 12.73
C GLN A 747 12.44 25.40 11.49
N HIS A 748 12.00 24.25 10.98
CA HIS A 748 12.60 23.61 9.82
C HIS A 748 11.98 24.12 8.52
N GLN A 749 12.83 24.31 7.51
CA GLN A 749 12.40 24.76 6.20
C GLN A 749 11.60 23.66 5.49
N VAL A 750 10.37 23.99 5.08
CA VAL A 750 9.52 23.09 4.29
C VAL A 750 9.74 23.28 2.79
N LEU A 751 10.14 24.47 2.35
CA LEU A 751 10.38 24.79 0.94
C LEU A 751 11.73 25.51 0.80
N PRO A 752 12.73 24.92 0.11
CA PRO A 752 13.99 25.61 -0.11
C PRO A 752 13.82 26.80 -1.07
N PRO A 753 14.75 27.77 -1.09
CA PRO A 753 14.65 28.95 -1.96
C PRO A 753 14.55 28.63 -3.46
N ASP A 754 15.07 27.48 -3.90
CA ASP A 754 15.00 26.93 -5.26
C ASP A 754 13.94 25.82 -5.41
N GLY A 755 13.04 25.67 -4.43
CA GLY A 755 12.00 24.65 -4.40
C GLY A 755 10.91 24.83 -5.45
N ALA A 756 10.71 26.04 -5.99
CA ALA A 756 9.78 26.30 -7.08
C ALA A 756 10.53 26.45 -8.42
N SER A 757 10.21 25.59 -9.39
CA SER A 757 10.75 25.67 -10.74
C SER A 757 9.65 25.64 -11.79
N LEU A 758 9.95 26.21 -12.95
CA LEU A 758 9.04 26.18 -14.10
C LEU A 758 9.60 25.22 -15.15
N LEU A 759 8.75 24.35 -15.68
CA LEU A 759 9.05 23.51 -16.83
C LEU A 759 8.27 24.04 -18.03
N TYR A 760 8.92 24.17 -19.18
CA TYR A 760 8.28 24.62 -20.41
C TYR A 760 8.68 23.71 -21.58
N GLY A 761 7.69 23.01 -22.14
CA GLY A 761 7.97 21.91 -23.07
C GLY A 761 8.68 20.75 -22.37
N ASN A 762 9.88 20.38 -22.83
CA ASN A 762 10.63 19.23 -22.32
C ASN A 762 11.78 19.60 -21.35
N GLY A 763 11.84 20.82 -20.85
CA GLY A 763 12.95 21.25 -19.99
C GLY A 763 12.59 22.40 -19.05
N SER A 764 13.51 22.70 -18.12
CA SER A 764 13.37 23.82 -17.19
C SER A 764 13.40 25.16 -17.92
N LEU A 765 12.53 26.07 -17.49
CA LEU A 765 12.45 27.43 -17.99
C LEU A 765 13.68 28.23 -17.54
N SER A 766 14.30 28.96 -18.47
CA SER A 766 15.40 29.88 -18.16
C SER A 766 14.89 31.31 -17.96
N GLU A 767 15.64 32.12 -17.23
CA GLU A 767 15.36 33.55 -17.01
C GLU A 767 15.12 34.30 -18.34
N GLY A 768 14.07 35.13 -18.38
CA GLY A 768 13.67 35.95 -19.52
C GLY A 768 12.96 35.20 -20.66
N THR A 769 12.71 33.90 -20.52
CA THR A 769 12.05 33.09 -21.57
C THR A 769 10.64 33.61 -21.85
N THR A 770 10.27 33.70 -23.14
CA THR A 770 8.87 33.94 -23.52
C THR A 770 8.12 32.62 -23.60
N VAL A 771 7.12 32.45 -22.74
CA VAL A 771 6.21 31.30 -22.73
C VAL A 771 4.98 31.61 -23.58
N VAL A 772 4.65 30.73 -24.51
CA VAL A 772 3.46 30.85 -25.36
C VAL A 772 2.38 29.95 -24.78
N LEU A 773 1.44 30.55 -24.07
CA LEU A 773 0.31 29.85 -23.46
C LEU A 773 -0.84 29.66 -24.45
N PRO A 774 -1.71 28.65 -24.25
CA PRO A 774 -2.92 28.49 -25.04
C PRO A 774 -3.80 29.75 -24.97
N ALA A 775 -4.44 30.12 -26.08
CA ALA A 775 -5.40 31.23 -26.11
C ALA A 775 -6.39 31.14 -24.92
N PRO A 776 -6.71 32.26 -24.23
CA PRO A 776 -7.63 32.24 -23.10
C PRO A 776 -8.95 31.53 -23.41
N GLY A 777 -9.35 30.60 -22.53
CA GLY A 777 -10.50 29.71 -22.71
C GLY A 777 -10.29 28.50 -23.61
N SER A 778 -9.06 28.24 -24.10
CA SER A 778 -8.74 27.04 -24.86
C SER A 778 -8.66 25.81 -23.96
N LEU A 779 -9.12 24.67 -24.48
CA LEU A 779 -8.97 23.34 -23.86
C LEU A 779 -7.61 22.69 -24.17
N THR A 780 -6.72 23.38 -24.89
CA THR A 780 -5.37 22.86 -25.17
C THR A 780 -4.57 22.81 -23.88
N LYS A 781 -3.91 21.67 -23.62
CA LYS A 781 -3.02 21.50 -22.46
C LYS A 781 -1.95 22.59 -22.44
N SER A 782 -1.67 23.13 -21.26
CA SER A 782 -0.61 24.12 -21.11
C SER A 782 0.76 23.48 -21.31
N PRO A 783 1.68 24.12 -22.05
CA PRO A 783 3.07 23.71 -22.11
C PRO A 783 3.89 24.17 -20.88
N LEU A 784 3.31 24.99 -19.99
CA LEU A 784 3.96 25.52 -18.79
C LEU A 784 3.49 24.78 -17.55
N VAL A 785 4.43 24.27 -16.77
CA VAL A 785 4.19 23.51 -15.54
C VAL A 785 4.97 24.15 -14.39
N LEU A 786 4.30 24.47 -13.29
CA LEU A 786 4.92 24.80 -12.02
C LEU A 786 5.24 23.51 -11.27
N ASN A 787 6.51 23.31 -10.91
CA ASN A 787 6.97 22.19 -10.10
C ASN A 787 7.39 22.71 -8.71
N ILE A 788 6.74 22.21 -7.66
CA ILE A 788 7.00 22.58 -6.26
C ILE A 788 7.64 21.40 -5.53
N ASN A 789 8.92 21.53 -5.22
CA ASN A 789 9.70 20.53 -4.50
C ASN A 789 9.90 20.95 -3.04
N ALA A 790 8.98 20.51 -2.18
CA ALA A 790 9.07 20.73 -0.74
C ALA A 790 9.97 19.68 -0.07
N THR A 791 10.78 20.08 0.90
CA THR A 791 11.63 19.17 1.70
C THR A 791 10.79 18.36 2.68
N LEU A 792 9.78 18.99 3.28
CA LEU A 792 8.84 18.38 4.23
C LEU A 792 7.41 18.53 3.71
N GLY A 793 6.46 17.86 4.37
CA GLY A 793 5.05 18.16 4.14
C GLY A 793 4.75 19.63 4.47
N THR A 794 3.83 20.24 3.72
CA THR A 794 3.38 21.61 4.01
C THR A 794 1.86 21.69 4.15
N PRO A 795 1.33 22.27 5.24
CA PRO A 795 -0.11 22.37 5.48
C PRO A 795 -0.83 23.26 4.47
N LEU A 796 -0.14 24.26 3.89
CA LEU A 796 -0.73 25.21 2.96
C LEU A 796 0.32 25.82 2.03
N VAL A 797 0.01 25.85 0.73
CA VAL A 797 0.86 26.47 -0.30
C VAL A 797 0.08 27.49 -1.11
N HIS A 798 0.69 28.65 -1.31
CA HIS A 798 0.27 29.71 -2.22
C HIS A 798 1.21 29.76 -3.42
N ALA A 799 0.68 30.12 -4.59
CA ALA A 799 1.46 30.36 -5.80
C ALA A 799 0.98 31.66 -6.47
N ASP A 800 1.60 32.76 -6.06
CA ASP A 800 1.23 34.11 -6.47
C ASP A 800 1.84 34.47 -7.82
N VAL A 801 1.03 35.06 -8.71
CA VAL A 801 1.48 35.61 -9.99
C VAL A 801 1.85 37.08 -9.78
N VAL A 802 3.15 37.39 -9.85
CA VAL A 802 3.68 38.72 -9.54
C VAL A 802 4.19 39.39 -10.81
N PRO A 803 3.61 40.52 -11.25
CA PRO A 803 4.14 41.30 -12.36
C PRO A 803 5.56 41.79 -12.06
N ALA A 804 6.40 41.80 -13.09
CA ALA A 804 7.79 42.22 -12.97
C ALA A 804 8.18 43.20 -14.09
N ASN A 805 9.06 44.13 -13.78
CA ASN A 805 9.58 45.11 -14.74
C ASN A 805 10.81 44.54 -15.47
N ASN A 806 10.80 44.51 -16.81
CA ASN A 806 12.00 44.16 -17.61
C ASN A 806 12.83 45.38 -18.04
N GLY A 807 12.91 46.42 -17.21
CA GLY A 807 13.72 47.62 -17.47
C GLY A 807 13.40 48.40 -18.76
N THR A 808 12.31 48.07 -19.48
CA THR A 808 11.88 48.75 -20.70
C THR A 808 10.40 49.08 -20.61
N SER A 809 10.10 50.34 -20.91
CA SER A 809 8.88 51.09 -20.60
C SER A 809 7.57 50.45 -21.10
N TYR A 810 6.78 49.87 -20.21
CA TYR A 810 5.32 50.03 -20.09
C TYR A 810 4.94 49.64 -18.64
N ALA A 811 4.69 50.66 -17.83
CA ALA A 811 4.69 50.58 -16.37
C ALA A 811 3.36 50.06 -15.79
N THR A 812 3.47 49.03 -14.95
CA THR A 812 2.78 49.04 -13.65
C THR A 812 3.85 48.78 -12.60
N ASN A 813 4.08 49.72 -11.68
CA ASN A 813 5.08 49.60 -10.59
C ASN A 813 4.62 48.64 -9.47
N SER A 814 3.74 47.69 -9.79
CA SER A 814 3.12 46.84 -8.78
C SER A 814 3.93 45.57 -8.59
N THR A 815 4.64 45.48 -7.46
CA THR A 815 5.14 44.21 -6.91
C THR A 815 4.02 43.43 -6.20
N THR A 816 2.79 43.96 -6.19
CA THR A 816 1.61 43.30 -5.64
C THR A 816 1.19 42.16 -6.56
N PRO A 817 0.96 40.94 -6.03
CA PRO A 817 0.36 39.85 -6.78
C PRO A 817 -0.93 40.27 -7.49
N ILE A 818 -1.14 39.80 -8.72
CA ILE A 818 -2.40 40.02 -9.46
C ILE A 818 -3.44 38.92 -9.23
N GLY A 819 -3.08 37.90 -8.48
CA GLY A 819 -3.86 36.69 -8.19
C GLY A 819 -2.93 35.49 -8.05
N GLN A 820 -3.50 34.35 -7.69
CA GLN A 820 -2.77 33.08 -7.67
C GLN A 820 -3.00 32.29 -8.95
N ILE A 821 -2.15 31.30 -9.22
CA ILE A 821 -2.43 30.28 -10.22
C ILE A 821 -3.78 29.60 -9.89
N GLN A 822 -4.62 29.39 -10.91
CA GLN A 822 -5.85 28.63 -10.75
C GLN A 822 -5.60 27.28 -10.04
N GLY A 823 -6.39 26.99 -9.00
CA GLY A 823 -6.24 25.80 -8.18
C GLY A 823 -5.46 26.01 -6.87
N PHE A 824 -4.91 27.20 -6.65
CA PHE A 824 -4.31 27.62 -5.38
C PHE A 824 -5.29 28.48 -4.55
N PRO A 825 -5.15 28.52 -3.21
CA PRO A 825 -4.13 27.83 -2.41
C PRO A 825 -4.39 26.32 -2.29
N VAL A 826 -3.33 25.54 -2.11
CA VAL A 826 -3.39 24.07 -2.01
C VAL A 826 -3.04 23.63 -0.59
N PRO A 827 -3.96 22.95 0.13
CA PRO A 827 -3.67 22.42 1.46
C PRO A 827 -2.99 21.04 1.43
N TRP A 828 -2.45 20.61 2.57
CA TRP A 828 -2.00 19.23 2.88
C TRP A 828 -1.13 18.60 1.80
N ARG A 829 0.02 19.22 1.59
CA ARG A 829 1.00 18.79 0.60
C ARG A 829 1.92 17.73 1.21
N PRO A 830 2.18 16.62 0.50
CA PRO A 830 3.26 15.73 0.86
C PRO A 830 4.62 16.43 0.68
N SER A 831 5.67 15.84 1.25
CA SER A 831 7.07 16.18 0.96
C SER A 831 7.45 15.80 -0.48
N SER A 832 8.72 15.98 -0.85
CA SER A 832 9.24 15.68 -2.19
C SER A 832 8.89 14.27 -2.66
N LEU A 833 8.46 14.18 -3.92
CA LEU A 833 8.12 12.94 -4.62
C LEU A 833 9.05 12.69 -5.83
N GLN A 834 10.21 13.35 -5.88
CA GLN A 834 11.06 13.36 -7.08
C GLN A 834 11.60 11.98 -7.50
N ASN A 835 11.76 11.05 -6.56
CA ASN A 835 12.27 9.70 -6.82
C ASN A 835 11.16 8.63 -6.82
N THR A 836 9.90 9.05 -6.91
CA THR A 836 8.74 8.14 -6.81
C THR A 836 8.15 7.85 -8.20
N SER A 837 7.14 6.97 -8.26
CA SER A 837 6.44 6.68 -9.52
C SER A 837 6.04 7.96 -10.25
N PRO A 838 6.15 8.05 -11.59
CA PRO A 838 5.66 9.19 -12.37
C PRO A 838 4.23 9.62 -12.01
N ASP A 839 3.40 8.66 -11.59
CA ASP A 839 2.00 8.89 -11.18
C ASP A 839 1.88 9.73 -9.91
N LEU A 840 2.92 9.80 -9.07
CA LEU A 840 2.96 10.63 -7.87
C LEU A 840 3.49 12.05 -8.15
N LEU A 841 4.06 12.31 -9.33
CA LEU A 841 4.52 13.66 -9.69
C LEU A 841 3.36 14.63 -9.88
N GLN A 842 2.15 14.14 -10.12
CA GLN A 842 0.92 14.95 -10.19
C GLN A 842 0.66 15.70 -8.89
N PHE A 843 1.18 15.20 -7.76
CA PHE A 843 1.12 15.95 -6.52
C PHE A 843 2.01 17.18 -6.67
N VAL A 844 3.28 17.09 -7.04
CA VAL A 844 4.22 18.23 -7.04
C VAL A 844 4.20 19.12 -8.30
N ARG A 845 3.45 18.77 -9.34
CA ARG A 845 3.42 19.48 -10.64
C ARG A 845 2.03 20.02 -10.99
N PHE A 846 1.99 21.28 -11.41
CA PHE A 846 0.76 22.02 -11.71
C PHE A 846 0.84 22.64 -13.11
N ASP A 847 0.02 22.15 -14.03
CA ASP A 847 -0.11 22.76 -15.37
C ASP A 847 -0.79 24.13 -15.23
N TRP A 848 -0.20 25.18 -15.83
CA TRP A 848 -0.77 26.53 -15.75
C TRP A 848 -0.91 27.17 -17.12
N ASN A 849 -2.14 27.48 -17.53
CA ASN A 849 -2.49 28.07 -18.83
C ASN A 849 -2.60 29.61 -18.79
N GLY A 850 -2.21 30.26 -17.69
CA GLY A 850 -2.35 31.70 -17.48
C GLY A 850 -3.59 32.11 -16.69
N GLN A 851 -4.51 31.18 -16.40
CA GLN A 851 -5.72 31.47 -15.62
C GLN A 851 -5.39 31.68 -14.14
N LEU A 852 -5.98 32.71 -13.55
CA LEU A 852 -5.86 33.06 -12.14
C LEU A 852 -6.99 32.41 -11.32
N ASP A 853 -6.81 32.34 -10.00
CA ASP A 853 -7.83 31.95 -9.01
C ASP A 853 -9.12 32.80 -9.09
N THR A 854 -9.01 34.04 -9.54
CA THR A 854 -10.15 34.92 -9.87
C THR A 854 -10.94 34.50 -11.11
N GLY A 855 -10.47 33.51 -11.86
CA GLY A 855 -11.03 33.06 -13.14
C GLY A 855 -10.60 33.90 -14.36
N SER A 856 -9.99 35.06 -14.14
CA SER A 856 -9.39 35.89 -15.20
C SER A 856 -8.06 35.31 -15.69
N TYR A 857 -7.50 35.84 -16.79
CA TYR A 857 -6.20 35.40 -17.31
C TYR A 857 -5.15 36.48 -17.08
N ALA A 858 -3.93 36.07 -16.69
CA ALA A 858 -2.78 36.95 -16.57
C ALA A 858 -2.53 37.66 -17.92
N PRO A 859 -2.46 39.00 -17.97
CA PRO A 859 -2.18 39.73 -19.20
C PRO A 859 -0.81 39.38 -19.80
N GLU A 860 -0.62 39.61 -21.09
CA GLU A 860 0.73 39.51 -21.67
C GLU A 860 1.68 40.50 -20.99
N GLY A 861 2.86 40.03 -20.57
CA GLY A 861 3.75 40.81 -19.71
C GLY A 861 4.85 39.96 -19.10
N TYR A 862 5.70 40.57 -18.28
CA TYR A 862 6.74 39.87 -17.53
C TYR A 862 6.25 39.54 -16.12
N TYR A 863 6.55 38.33 -15.67
CA TYR A 863 6.08 37.80 -14.40
C TYR A 863 7.14 36.92 -13.74
N LYS A 864 7.00 36.79 -12.42
CA LYS A 864 7.52 35.69 -11.63
C LYS A 864 6.36 35.00 -10.93
N LEU A 865 6.54 33.73 -10.60
CA LEU A 865 5.71 33.03 -9.64
C LEU A 865 6.41 33.07 -8.29
N VAL A 866 5.71 33.53 -7.25
CA VAL A 866 6.18 33.52 -5.87
C VAL A 866 5.42 32.43 -5.14
N VAL A 867 6.10 31.34 -4.84
CA VAL A 867 5.53 30.20 -4.11
C VAL A 867 5.83 30.38 -2.63
N ARG A 868 4.79 30.34 -1.80
CA ARG A 868 4.89 30.44 -0.34
C ARG A 868 4.36 29.14 0.26
N ALA A 869 5.16 28.46 1.07
CA ALA A 869 4.78 27.25 1.78
C ALA A 869 4.80 27.50 3.28
N LEU A 870 3.68 27.27 3.94
CA LEU A 870 3.56 27.42 5.39
C LEU A 870 4.36 26.31 6.06
N ARG A 871 5.14 26.64 7.09
CA ARG A 871 5.83 25.64 7.91
C ARG A 871 4.84 24.86 8.77
N ILE A 872 5.22 23.66 9.18
CA ILE A 872 4.39 22.82 10.07
C ILE A 872 4.18 23.55 11.40
N PHE A 873 2.94 23.62 11.91
CA PHE A 873 2.52 24.48 13.03
C PHE A 873 2.73 26.00 12.83
N GLY A 874 3.00 26.44 11.61
CA GLY A 874 3.10 27.86 11.27
C GLY A 874 1.74 28.57 11.35
N ASN A 875 1.76 29.87 11.66
CA ASN A 875 0.58 30.72 11.65
C ASN A 875 0.46 31.44 10.30
N THR A 876 -0.68 31.26 9.61
CA THR A 876 -0.93 31.89 8.30
C THR A 876 -0.83 33.41 8.31
N SER A 877 -1.04 34.06 9.46
CA SER A 877 -0.95 35.52 9.62
C SER A 877 0.46 36.02 9.96
N ASN A 878 1.43 35.12 10.18
CA ASN A 878 2.81 35.46 10.48
C ASN A 878 3.71 35.19 9.28
N GLU A 879 4.28 36.25 8.69
CA GLU A 879 5.14 36.17 7.50
C GLU A 879 6.42 35.33 7.73
N GLU A 880 6.92 35.24 8.96
CA GLU A 880 8.13 34.46 9.30
C GLU A 880 7.92 32.94 9.28
N ASP A 881 6.65 32.50 9.32
CA ASP A 881 6.28 31.09 9.27
C ASP A 881 6.13 30.56 7.83
N TRP A 882 6.36 31.42 6.82
CA TRP A 882 6.30 31.06 5.42
C TRP A 882 7.70 30.94 4.82
N ASP A 883 7.99 29.79 4.22
CA ASP A 883 9.12 29.66 3.31
C ASP A 883 8.73 30.12 1.91
N VAL A 884 9.63 30.82 1.23
CA VAL A 884 9.37 31.44 -0.07
C VAL A 884 10.39 30.97 -1.11
N SER A 885 9.89 30.62 -2.30
CA SER A 885 10.68 30.31 -3.48
C SER A 885 10.14 31.07 -4.69
N GLU A 886 11.03 31.71 -5.44
CA GLU A 886 10.66 32.46 -6.65
C GLU A 886 11.05 31.69 -7.91
N SER A 887 10.17 31.67 -8.90
CA SER A 887 10.52 31.19 -10.24
C SER A 887 11.48 32.15 -10.94
N PRO A 888 12.17 31.70 -12.01
CA PRO A 888 12.78 32.61 -12.97
C PRO A 888 11.79 33.64 -13.50
N LEU A 889 12.26 34.83 -13.90
CA LEU A 889 11.46 35.81 -14.63
C LEU A 889 11.09 35.26 -16.01
N PHE A 890 9.85 35.43 -16.46
CA PHE A 890 9.42 35.00 -17.79
C PHE A 890 8.39 35.95 -18.38
N LYS A 891 8.24 35.91 -19.70
CA LYS A 891 7.26 36.72 -20.43
C LYS A 891 6.11 35.85 -20.90
N ILE A 892 4.88 36.20 -20.54
CA ILE A 892 3.66 35.57 -21.05
C ILE A 892 3.31 36.16 -22.42
N ALA A 893 3.03 35.29 -23.38
CA ALA A 893 2.35 35.57 -24.63
C ALA A 893 1.26 34.50 -24.87
N TYR A 894 0.19 34.83 -25.60
CA TYR A 894 -0.86 33.86 -25.93
C TYR A 894 -0.84 33.44 -27.39
N SER A 895 -1.14 32.16 -27.65
CA SER A 895 -1.36 31.70 -29.02
C SER A 895 -2.59 32.39 -29.64
N GLN A 896 -2.51 32.66 -30.94
CA GLN A 896 -3.65 33.21 -31.67
C GLN A 896 -4.76 32.15 -31.73
N LYS A 897 -6.02 32.52 -31.44
CA LYS A 897 -7.17 31.63 -31.68
C LYS A 897 -7.13 31.18 -33.14
N GLU A 898 -6.85 29.90 -33.40
CA GLU A 898 -7.09 29.33 -34.72
C GLU A 898 -8.59 29.47 -34.98
N SER A 899 -9.00 30.36 -35.88
CA SER A 899 -10.36 30.33 -36.38
C SER A 899 -10.58 28.94 -36.98
N GLN A 900 -11.58 28.19 -36.52
CA GLN A 900 -11.94 26.89 -37.10
C GLN A 900 -12.09 26.96 -38.64
N SER A 901 -12.35 28.14 -39.19
CA SER A 901 -12.36 28.40 -40.63
C SER A 901 -11.03 28.21 -41.36
N ARG A 902 -9.86 28.36 -40.70
CA ARG A 902 -8.53 28.20 -41.35
C ARG A 902 -8.06 26.75 -41.44
N LYS A 903 -8.44 25.88 -40.51
CA LYS A 903 -8.14 24.44 -40.58
C LYS A 903 -8.94 23.75 -41.69
N ILE A 904 -10.22 24.12 -41.86
CA ILE A 904 -11.06 23.65 -42.97
C ILE A 904 -10.51 24.16 -44.31
N ARG A 905 -10.02 25.40 -44.38
CA ARG A 905 -9.46 25.96 -45.61
C ARG A 905 -8.12 25.32 -46.02
N ARG A 906 -7.24 25.00 -45.05
CA ARG A 906 -5.96 24.30 -45.33
C ARG A 906 -6.14 22.82 -45.68
N GLN A 907 -7.19 22.16 -45.19
CA GLN A 907 -7.54 20.80 -45.62
C GLN A 907 -8.23 20.78 -46.99
N ALA A 908 -9.03 21.80 -47.33
CA ALA A 908 -9.61 21.96 -48.66
C ALA A 908 -8.56 22.30 -49.75
N GLU A 909 -7.55 23.11 -49.42
CA GLU A 909 -6.49 23.51 -50.37
C GLU A 909 -5.39 22.44 -50.57
N ARG A 910 -5.33 21.39 -49.72
CA ARG A 910 -4.42 20.24 -49.89
C ARG A 910 -5.09 19.01 -50.53
N GLY A 911 -6.39 19.08 -50.83
CA GLY A 911 -7.15 18.02 -51.53
C GLY A 911 -7.26 18.20 -53.04
N TYR A 912 -6.64 19.24 -53.61
CA TYR A 912 -6.55 19.45 -55.06
C TYR A 912 -5.16 19.97 -55.42
N ASN A 913 -4.20 19.05 -55.54
CA ASN A 913 -3.14 19.04 -56.54
C ASN A 913 -2.46 17.68 -56.56
#